data_AF-A0A537W7M1-F1
#
_entry.id   AF-A0A537W7M1-F1
#
_cell.length_a   1.000
_cell.length_b   1.000
_cell.length_c   1.000
_cell.angle_alpha   90.00
_cell.angle_beta   90.00
_cell.angle_gamma   90.00
#
_symmetry.space_group_name_H-M   'P 1'
#
loop_
_entity.id
_entity.type
_entity.pdbx_description
1 polymer ?
#
loop_
_entity_poly.entity_id
_entity_poly.type
_entity_poly.pdbx_seq_one_letter_code
_entity_poly.pdbx_strand_id
1 'polypeptide(L)'
;MIEPETIIDGRYKVLSRLGSGGMADVYLAEDQLLGRHVAIKVLHHQFAEDQEFVERFRREASSAAALSHPNIVGIFDRGEWNDTYYIAMEYVAGRTLKAIVREDGALEPARAIDVVIQVLRAARFAHKRGVIHRDLKPHNVILDEEGRARVTDFGIARAGASDMTLTGSIMGTAQYLSPEQAQGHAVTASSDLYSVGVILYELLTGVVPFEGETAVAIAFKQVAAEPRPPSELNPLLAPSLDMLVLRALAKDSSQRYADAEEFITALQHEYQTLALYSPAHAPVAAGARAADPPAHRSGGDHGGGGALLMPPVAPYPEGDGALPPEGARRRWPWILLALLLAVGAALAVLLLQPAAKAKVPDVTGQTEQAAASILRRAGLTPIPSLASSATVPAGRVVRETPSAGRAVSKGARVSIVVSRGPASTALVDVAGLTAQQALARLRAAGFKPTTRSQPSSSVAAGRVINTDPAAEAEVQLGSPVTVFVSSGPAPVRVPDVTGQSKSAAEAALTGAGLAVGSVTKRTSSTEGPGTVISQSPSGGTSLRAGGKVNLTVAQAPNEAAVPNVVGKSEGLAEGALGAAGFTPSTATAPTSEEAKVGKVLKQSPAGGVHARKGATVTITVGVAATPTTPTTPTTPTTPTTSTGTSPPAVTPEHK
;
A
#
# COMPACT_ATOMS: atom_id res chain seq x y z
N MET A 1 -12.93 -16.68 -3.48
CA MET A 1 -13.43 -16.23 -2.16
C MET A 1 -14.62 -17.13 -1.83
N ILE A 2 -15.03 -17.26 -0.57
CA ILE A 2 -16.31 -17.93 -0.27
C ILE A 2 -17.39 -16.84 -0.36
N GLU A 3 -18.36 -17.05 -1.23
CA GLU A 3 -19.45 -16.09 -1.46
C GLU A 3 -20.52 -16.22 -0.36
N PRO A 4 -21.29 -15.15 -0.07
CA PRO A 4 -22.48 -15.23 0.78
C PRO A 4 -23.46 -16.32 0.30
N GLU A 5 -24.30 -16.81 1.22
CA GLU A 5 -25.21 -17.95 1.04
C GLU A 5 -24.53 -19.32 0.82
N THR A 6 -23.20 -19.39 0.68
CA THR A 6 -22.47 -20.68 0.60
C THR A 6 -22.60 -21.47 1.90
N ILE A 7 -22.91 -22.76 1.82
CA ILE A 7 -23.03 -23.64 2.99
C ILE A 7 -21.74 -24.47 3.15
N ILE A 8 -20.99 -24.20 4.21
CA ILE A 8 -19.80 -24.97 4.63
C ILE A 8 -20.27 -26.20 5.43
N ASP A 9 -19.69 -27.37 5.13
CA ASP A 9 -19.98 -28.68 5.75
C ASP A 9 -21.50 -29.03 5.81
N GLY A 10 -22.28 -28.56 4.84
CA GLY A 10 -23.74 -28.78 4.81
C GLY A 10 -24.52 -28.16 6.00
N ARG A 11 -23.86 -27.35 6.84
CA ARG A 11 -24.38 -26.88 8.14
C ARG A 11 -24.21 -25.38 8.38
N TYR A 12 -23.10 -24.81 7.95
CA TYR A 12 -22.70 -23.44 8.29
C TYR A 12 -22.91 -22.52 7.08
N LYS A 13 -24.05 -21.81 7.07
CA LYS A 13 -24.42 -20.91 5.98
C LYS A 13 -23.68 -19.57 6.13
N VAL A 14 -22.75 -19.26 5.22
CA VAL A 14 -21.98 -18.01 5.24
C VAL A 14 -22.90 -16.81 4.97
N LEU A 15 -22.86 -15.84 5.87
CA LEU A 15 -23.61 -14.58 5.77
C LEU A 15 -22.72 -13.43 5.27
N SER A 16 -21.50 -13.32 5.81
CA SER A 16 -20.54 -12.27 5.42
C SER A 16 -19.10 -12.64 5.79
N ARG A 17 -18.13 -11.88 5.28
CA ARG A 17 -16.70 -12.00 5.63
C ARG A 17 -16.36 -11.03 6.76
N LEU A 18 -15.88 -11.53 7.89
CA LEU A 18 -15.47 -10.73 9.05
C LEU A 18 -14.02 -10.24 8.92
N GLY A 19 -13.15 -10.99 8.24
CA GLY A 19 -11.76 -10.59 8.05
C GLY A 19 -10.94 -11.54 7.18
N SER A 20 -9.68 -11.16 6.98
CA SER A 20 -8.67 -11.94 6.25
C SER A 20 -7.34 -11.84 6.98
N GLY A 21 -6.73 -12.98 7.27
CA GLY A 21 -5.38 -13.09 7.84
C GLY A 21 -4.42 -13.71 6.82
N GLY A 22 -3.12 -13.79 7.16
CA GLY A 22 -2.09 -14.32 6.26
C GLY A 22 -2.16 -15.83 5.96
N MET A 23 -3.03 -16.57 6.64
CA MET A 23 -3.19 -18.04 6.52
C MET A 23 -4.63 -18.51 6.29
N ALA A 24 -5.61 -17.67 6.64
CA ALA A 24 -7.02 -18.04 6.74
C ALA A 24 -7.91 -16.79 6.64
N ASP A 25 -9.12 -16.99 6.12
CA ASP A 25 -10.20 -16.00 6.16
C ASP A 25 -11.18 -16.32 7.29
N VAL A 26 -11.83 -15.30 7.84
CA VAL A 26 -12.86 -15.47 8.87
C VAL A 26 -14.19 -14.96 8.33
N TYR A 27 -15.22 -15.80 8.42
CA TYR A 27 -16.58 -15.54 7.95
C TYR A 27 -17.57 -15.58 9.12
N LEU A 28 -18.60 -14.74 9.06
CA LEU A 28 -19.81 -14.88 9.87
C LEU A 28 -20.71 -15.90 9.17
N ALA A 29 -21.17 -16.91 9.91
CA ALA A 29 -22.11 -17.90 9.40
C ALA A 29 -23.25 -18.18 10.40
N GLU A 30 -24.34 -18.74 9.88
CA GLU A 30 -25.43 -19.31 10.65
C GLU A 30 -25.23 -20.84 10.77
N ASP A 31 -25.17 -21.35 12.01
CA ASP A 31 -25.18 -22.78 12.32
C ASP A 31 -26.61 -23.31 12.19
N GLN A 32 -26.99 -23.78 11.01
CA GLN A 32 -28.38 -24.08 10.64
C GLN A 32 -29.03 -25.21 11.46
N LEU A 33 -28.23 -26.01 12.17
CA LEU A 33 -28.73 -27.04 13.09
C LEU A 33 -29.06 -26.50 14.49
N LEU A 34 -28.45 -25.38 14.90
CA LEU A 34 -28.58 -24.81 16.24
C LEU A 34 -29.16 -23.38 16.26
N GLY A 35 -29.45 -22.78 15.10
CA GLY A 35 -30.12 -21.49 14.98
C GLY A 35 -29.32 -20.32 15.57
N ARG A 36 -27.99 -20.35 15.44
CA ARG A 36 -27.07 -19.40 16.09
C ARG A 36 -25.98 -18.90 15.14
N HIS A 37 -25.51 -17.68 15.36
CA HIS A 37 -24.35 -17.15 14.66
C HIS A 37 -23.04 -17.75 15.20
N VAL A 38 -22.13 -18.05 14.27
CA VAL A 38 -20.79 -18.58 14.53
C VAL A 38 -19.77 -17.89 13.63
N ALA A 39 -18.52 -17.83 14.07
CA ALA A 39 -17.40 -17.44 13.22
C ALA A 39 -16.75 -18.71 12.62
N ILE A 40 -16.59 -18.76 11.30
CA ILE A 40 -15.91 -19.85 10.61
C ILE A 40 -14.56 -19.34 10.09
N LYS A 41 -13.47 -19.88 10.61
CA LYS A 41 -12.11 -19.58 10.15
C LYS A 41 -11.69 -20.66 9.16
N VAL A 42 -11.57 -20.31 7.88
CA VAL A 42 -11.26 -21.23 6.77
C VAL A 42 -9.84 -20.99 6.28
N LEU A 43 -9.03 -22.05 6.21
CA LEU A 43 -7.65 -22.03 5.74
C LEU A 43 -7.60 -21.64 4.25
N HIS A 44 -6.60 -20.85 3.85
CA HIS A 44 -6.35 -20.58 2.43
C HIS A 44 -5.83 -21.84 1.74
N HIS A 45 -6.31 -22.15 0.53
CA HIS A 45 -6.04 -23.43 -0.14
C HIS A 45 -4.53 -23.69 -0.34
N GLN A 46 -3.74 -22.64 -0.54
CA GLN A 46 -2.26 -22.70 -0.62
C GLN A 46 -1.56 -23.27 0.62
N PHE A 47 -2.26 -23.42 1.75
CA PHE A 47 -1.77 -24.08 2.97
C PHE A 47 -2.54 -25.38 3.30
N ALA A 48 -3.54 -25.75 2.51
CA ALA A 48 -4.33 -26.97 2.70
C ALA A 48 -3.66 -28.22 2.10
N GLU A 49 -2.81 -28.04 1.08
CA GLU A 49 -1.97 -29.10 0.51
C GLU A 49 -0.76 -29.45 1.40
N ASP A 50 -0.32 -28.52 2.26
CA ASP A 50 0.81 -28.72 3.17
C ASP A 50 0.37 -29.43 4.46
N GLN A 51 0.70 -30.72 4.56
CA GLN A 51 0.31 -31.55 5.70
C GLN A 51 0.89 -31.05 7.05
N GLU A 52 2.03 -30.34 7.08
CA GLU A 52 2.54 -29.78 8.33
C GLU A 52 1.67 -28.60 8.79
N PHE A 53 1.28 -27.70 7.88
CA PHE A 53 0.33 -26.62 8.19
C PHE A 53 -1.05 -27.15 8.59
N VAL A 54 -1.53 -28.21 7.94
CA VAL A 54 -2.81 -28.85 8.28
C VAL A 54 -2.77 -29.51 9.66
N GLU A 55 -1.71 -30.26 9.98
CA GLU A 55 -1.55 -30.82 11.33
C GLU A 55 -1.38 -29.75 12.39
N ARG A 56 -0.65 -28.67 12.09
CA ARG A 56 -0.49 -27.49 12.95
C ARG A 56 -1.86 -26.87 13.27
N PHE A 57 -2.64 -26.50 12.25
CA PHE A 57 -3.99 -25.93 12.37
C PHE A 57 -4.95 -26.86 13.15
N ARG A 58 -4.92 -28.17 12.89
CA ARG A 58 -5.72 -29.18 13.62
C ARG A 58 -5.31 -29.29 15.10
N ARG A 59 -4.01 -29.23 15.42
CA ARG A 59 -3.49 -29.27 16.81
C ARG A 59 -3.83 -28.00 17.58
N GLU A 60 -3.68 -26.84 16.97
CA GLU A 60 -4.01 -25.53 17.55
C GLU A 60 -5.49 -25.44 17.94
N ALA A 61 -6.39 -25.77 17.00
CA ALA A 61 -7.83 -25.88 17.26
C ALA A 61 -8.14 -26.83 18.45
N SER A 62 -7.43 -27.96 18.53
CA SER A 62 -7.65 -28.97 19.56
C SER A 62 -7.15 -28.53 20.95
N SER A 63 -6.09 -27.72 21.03
CA SER A 63 -5.62 -27.15 22.31
C SER A 63 -6.54 -26.05 22.85
N ALA A 64 -7.11 -25.22 21.97
CA ALA A 64 -8.02 -24.15 22.35
C ALA A 64 -9.46 -24.64 22.64
N ALA A 65 -9.93 -25.73 22.00
CA ALA A 65 -11.23 -26.32 22.28
C ALA A 65 -11.43 -26.82 23.73
N ALA A 66 -10.34 -27.08 24.46
CA ALA A 66 -10.39 -27.42 25.89
C ALA A 66 -10.58 -26.20 26.83
N LEU A 67 -10.64 -24.96 26.29
CA LEU A 67 -10.68 -23.73 27.06
C LEU A 67 -12.07 -23.09 27.05
N SER A 68 -12.86 -23.33 28.10
CA SER A 68 -14.14 -22.63 28.34
C SER A 68 -13.98 -21.59 29.46
N HIS A 69 -14.02 -20.30 29.12
CA HIS A 69 -13.82 -19.19 30.07
C HIS A 69 -14.51 -17.89 29.59
N PRO A 70 -15.08 -17.05 30.48
CA PRO A 70 -15.77 -15.80 30.10
C PRO A 70 -14.93 -14.78 29.31
N ASN A 71 -13.60 -14.89 29.30
CA ASN A 71 -12.70 -14.06 28.50
C ASN A 71 -11.97 -14.81 27.35
N ILE A 72 -12.38 -16.04 27.01
CA ILE A 72 -11.84 -16.84 25.90
C ILE A 72 -12.96 -17.19 24.91
N VAL A 73 -12.75 -16.92 23.62
CA VAL A 73 -13.66 -17.33 22.52
C VAL A 73 -13.72 -18.86 22.44
N GLY A 74 -14.91 -19.44 22.58
CA GLY A 74 -15.08 -20.89 22.53
C GLY A 74 -14.94 -21.44 21.11
N ILE A 75 -14.19 -22.54 20.93
CA ILE A 75 -14.23 -23.34 19.70
C ILE A 75 -15.35 -24.38 19.84
N PHE A 76 -16.18 -24.52 18.81
CA PHE A 76 -17.29 -25.47 18.78
C PHE A 76 -16.99 -26.71 17.94
N ASP A 77 -16.27 -26.55 16.82
CA ASP A 77 -16.14 -27.61 15.82
C ASP A 77 -14.90 -27.40 14.93
N ARG A 78 -14.47 -28.45 14.21
CA ARG A 78 -13.46 -28.37 13.15
C ARG A 78 -13.64 -29.46 12.11
N GLY A 79 -13.52 -29.10 10.83
CA GLY A 79 -13.74 -30.04 9.73
C GLY A 79 -12.95 -29.71 8.47
N GLU A 80 -13.38 -30.34 7.38
CA GLU A 80 -12.75 -30.36 6.07
C GLU A 80 -13.86 -30.22 5.02
N TRP A 81 -13.71 -29.30 4.08
CA TRP A 81 -14.75 -28.93 3.12
C TRP A 81 -14.09 -28.34 1.87
N ASN A 82 -14.45 -28.86 0.69
CA ASN A 82 -13.89 -28.46 -0.61
C ASN A 82 -12.36 -28.30 -0.59
N ASP A 83 -11.67 -29.38 -0.24
CA ASP A 83 -10.20 -29.48 -0.22
C ASP A 83 -9.49 -28.44 0.67
N THR A 84 -10.20 -27.84 1.65
CA THR A 84 -9.63 -26.98 2.69
C THR A 84 -10.24 -27.26 4.06
N TYR A 85 -9.67 -26.66 5.10
CA TYR A 85 -9.98 -26.90 6.51
C TYR A 85 -10.64 -25.70 7.16
N TYR A 86 -11.55 -25.95 8.10
CA TYR A 86 -12.19 -24.89 8.88
C TYR A 86 -12.25 -25.19 10.38
N ILE A 87 -12.33 -24.13 11.17
CA ILE A 87 -12.64 -24.14 12.60
C ILE A 87 -13.92 -23.30 12.79
N ALA A 88 -14.94 -23.88 13.42
CA ALA A 88 -16.12 -23.16 13.84
C ALA A 88 -15.97 -22.72 15.30
N MET A 89 -16.10 -21.42 15.55
CA MET A 89 -15.96 -20.81 16.88
C MET A 89 -17.09 -19.84 17.18
N GLU A 90 -17.18 -19.42 18.43
CA GLU A 90 -18.14 -18.45 18.92
C GLU A 90 -18.00 -17.11 18.20
N TYR A 91 -19.11 -16.59 17.69
CA TYR A 91 -19.15 -15.23 17.16
C TYR A 91 -19.30 -14.22 18.30
N VAL A 92 -18.32 -13.33 18.46
CA VAL A 92 -18.37 -12.19 19.36
C VAL A 92 -18.68 -10.94 18.54
N ALA A 93 -19.85 -10.32 18.79
CA ALA A 93 -20.16 -9.00 18.26
C ALA A 93 -19.34 -7.94 19.03
N GLY A 94 -18.52 -7.17 18.33
CA GLY A 94 -17.62 -6.19 18.95
C GLY A 94 -16.54 -5.67 18.01
N ARG A 95 -15.65 -4.83 18.54
CA ARG A 95 -14.47 -4.29 17.82
C ARG A 95 -13.20 -4.91 18.37
N THR A 96 -12.19 -5.14 17.53
CA THR A 96 -10.86 -5.54 18.04
C THR A 96 -10.21 -4.36 18.77
N LEU A 97 -9.37 -4.64 19.77
CA LEU A 97 -8.64 -3.58 20.47
C LEU A 97 -7.77 -2.75 19.52
N LYS A 98 -7.26 -3.33 18.41
CA LYS A 98 -6.52 -2.56 17.39
C LYS A 98 -7.41 -1.57 16.64
N ALA A 99 -8.66 -1.95 16.31
CA ALA A 99 -9.60 -1.04 15.68
C ALA A 99 -9.96 0.11 16.63
N ILE A 100 -10.21 -0.20 17.91
CA ILE A 100 -10.47 0.79 18.96
C ILE A 100 -9.30 1.77 19.09
N VAL A 101 -8.05 1.31 19.24
CA VAL A 101 -6.89 2.24 19.36
C VAL A 101 -6.70 3.09 18.10
N ARG A 102 -6.95 2.53 16.91
CA ARG A 102 -6.80 3.26 15.63
C ARG A 102 -7.82 4.37 15.43
N GLU A 103 -9.04 4.19 15.94
CA GLU A 103 -10.20 5.05 15.65
C GLU A 103 -10.59 5.95 16.83
N ASP A 104 -10.47 5.43 18.06
CA ASP A 104 -10.84 6.10 19.31
C ASP A 104 -9.60 6.72 20.00
N GLY A 105 -8.39 6.27 19.64
CA GLY A 105 -7.11 6.72 20.19
C GLY A 105 -6.65 5.96 21.45
N ALA A 106 -5.85 6.62 22.29
CA ALA A 106 -5.48 6.10 23.60
C ALA A 106 -6.71 6.01 24.52
N LEU A 107 -6.86 4.91 25.24
CA LEU A 107 -7.94 4.70 26.20
C LEU A 107 -7.67 5.46 27.51
N GLU A 108 -8.75 5.80 28.19
CA GLU A 108 -8.70 6.25 29.59
C GLU A 108 -8.05 5.16 30.47
N PRO A 109 -7.17 5.51 31.43
CA PRO A 109 -6.37 4.53 32.17
C PRO A 109 -7.15 3.45 32.91
N ALA A 110 -8.23 3.77 33.63
CA ALA A 110 -9.03 2.77 34.31
C ALA A 110 -9.70 1.79 33.33
N ARG A 111 -10.19 2.26 32.19
CA ARG A 111 -10.71 1.41 31.10
C ARG A 111 -9.63 0.52 30.49
N ALA A 112 -8.42 1.05 30.24
CA ALA A 112 -7.29 0.28 29.74
C ALA A 112 -6.88 -0.84 30.72
N ILE A 113 -6.84 -0.52 32.02
CA ILE A 113 -6.52 -1.48 33.09
C ILE A 113 -7.56 -2.61 33.16
N ASP A 114 -8.87 -2.32 33.18
CA ASP A 114 -9.88 -3.39 33.26
C ASP A 114 -9.83 -4.33 32.05
N VAL A 115 -9.73 -3.80 30.83
CA VAL A 115 -9.56 -4.59 29.60
C VAL A 115 -8.34 -5.51 29.71
N VAL A 116 -7.21 -5.02 30.21
CA VAL A 116 -5.99 -5.82 30.39
C VAL A 116 -6.13 -6.85 31.51
N ILE A 117 -6.81 -6.53 32.61
CA ILE A 117 -7.16 -7.51 33.66
C ILE A 117 -8.02 -8.64 33.07
N GLN A 118 -8.98 -8.33 32.19
CA GLN A 118 -9.80 -9.33 31.50
C GLN A 118 -8.95 -10.24 30.57
N VAL A 119 -8.00 -9.67 29.83
CA VAL A 119 -7.03 -10.46 29.02
C VAL A 119 -6.13 -11.33 29.90
N LEU A 120 -5.64 -10.81 31.03
CA LEU A 120 -4.83 -11.59 31.97
C LEU A 120 -5.63 -12.72 32.63
N ARG A 121 -6.93 -12.53 32.92
CA ARG A 121 -7.81 -13.60 33.41
C ARG A 121 -7.90 -14.76 32.41
N ALA A 122 -7.97 -14.46 31.11
CA ALA A 122 -7.90 -15.46 30.04
C ALA A 122 -6.54 -16.17 29.98
N ALA A 123 -5.43 -15.42 29.94
CA ALA A 123 -4.08 -15.98 29.92
C ALA A 123 -3.84 -16.91 31.13
N ARG A 124 -4.16 -16.44 32.35
CA ARG A 124 -4.11 -17.22 33.60
C ARG A 124 -4.86 -18.55 33.52
N PHE A 125 -6.04 -18.57 32.89
CA PHE A 125 -6.87 -19.77 32.77
C PHE A 125 -6.27 -20.80 31.81
N ALA A 126 -5.63 -20.34 30.73
CA ALA A 126 -4.91 -21.17 29.77
C ALA A 126 -3.57 -21.67 30.33
N HIS A 127 -2.79 -20.80 30.99
CA HIS A 127 -1.50 -21.13 31.61
C HIS A 127 -1.65 -22.21 32.69
N LYS A 128 -2.70 -22.13 33.52
CA LYS A 128 -3.06 -23.17 34.52
C LYS A 128 -3.46 -24.53 33.89
N ARG A 129 -3.52 -24.63 32.55
CA ARG A 129 -3.74 -25.86 31.76
C ARG A 129 -2.58 -26.19 30.82
N GLY A 130 -1.44 -25.50 30.94
CA GLY A 130 -0.27 -25.67 30.07
C GLY A 130 -0.41 -25.08 28.66
N VAL A 131 -1.47 -24.33 28.38
CA VAL A 131 -1.66 -23.66 27.08
C VAL A 131 -1.12 -22.24 27.16
N ILE A 132 -0.16 -21.93 26.29
CA ILE A 132 0.46 -20.59 26.13
C ILE A 132 -0.05 -20.03 24.79
N HIS A 133 -0.41 -18.74 24.75
CA HIS A 133 -1.05 -18.14 23.58
C HIS A 133 -0.06 -17.79 22.46
N ARG A 134 1.15 -17.33 22.79
CA ARG A 134 2.27 -16.99 21.88
C ARG A 134 2.06 -15.81 20.92
N ASP A 135 0.83 -15.34 20.72
CA ASP A 135 0.49 -14.25 19.78
C ASP A 135 -0.60 -13.35 20.38
N LEU A 136 -0.39 -12.92 21.64
CA LEU A 136 -1.25 -11.92 22.26
C LEU A 136 -0.97 -10.55 21.63
N LYS A 137 -1.97 -9.99 20.94
CA LYS A 137 -1.92 -8.67 20.30
C LYS A 137 -3.33 -8.07 20.21
N PRO A 138 -3.49 -6.74 20.03
CA PRO A 138 -4.79 -6.08 19.99
C PRO A 138 -5.73 -6.52 18.84
N HIS A 139 -5.21 -7.27 17.86
CA HIS A 139 -6.04 -7.91 16.82
C HIS A 139 -6.77 -9.16 17.33
N ASN A 140 -6.17 -9.88 18.29
CA ASN A 140 -6.63 -11.17 18.81
C ASN A 140 -7.47 -10.99 20.09
N VAL A 141 -7.90 -9.76 20.40
CA VAL A 141 -8.79 -9.44 21.51
C VAL A 141 -9.93 -8.58 20.99
N ILE A 142 -11.16 -9.07 21.15
CA ILE A 142 -12.40 -8.39 20.80
C ILE A 142 -13.01 -7.80 22.08
N LEU A 143 -13.49 -6.56 22.01
CA LEU A 143 -14.29 -5.93 23.05
C LEU A 143 -15.74 -5.84 22.56
N ASP A 144 -16.67 -6.44 23.30
CA ASP A 144 -18.11 -6.34 23.00
C ASP A 144 -18.73 -5.03 23.53
N GLU A 145 -20.00 -4.78 23.20
CA GLU A 145 -20.72 -3.56 23.56
C GLU A 145 -20.93 -3.41 25.08
N GLU A 146 -20.93 -4.52 25.82
CA GLU A 146 -20.92 -4.53 27.30
C GLU A 146 -19.52 -4.33 27.91
N GLY A 147 -18.48 -4.14 27.09
CA GLY A 147 -17.11 -3.90 27.55
C GLY A 147 -16.37 -5.15 28.03
N ARG A 148 -16.83 -6.35 27.67
CA ARG A 148 -16.14 -7.61 28.02
C ARG A 148 -15.09 -7.93 26.96
N ALA A 149 -13.87 -8.20 27.41
CA ALA A 149 -12.78 -8.60 26.53
C ALA A 149 -12.80 -10.12 26.29
N ARG A 150 -12.88 -10.50 25.02
CA ARG A 150 -12.89 -11.90 24.53
C ARG A 150 -11.63 -12.13 23.71
N VAL A 151 -10.71 -12.95 24.24
CA VAL A 151 -9.44 -13.30 23.58
C VAL A 151 -9.68 -14.49 22.64
N THR A 152 -9.21 -14.37 21.39
CA THR A 152 -9.32 -15.38 20.33
C THR A 152 -7.93 -15.86 19.88
N ASP A 153 -7.87 -16.86 19.00
CA ASP A 153 -6.62 -17.36 18.40
C ASP A 153 -5.57 -17.91 19.39
N PHE A 154 -6.02 -18.48 20.52
CA PHE A 154 -5.15 -19.15 21.51
C PHE A 154 -4.27 -20.22 20.85
N GLY A 155 -2.96 -19.98 20.84
CA GLY A 155 -1.96 -20.92 20.35
C GLY A 155 -1.81 -21.00 18.83
N ILE A 156 -2.57 -20.22 18.03
CA ILE A 156 -2.62 -20.28 16.56
C ILE A 156 -1.39 -19.58 15.91
N ALA A 157 -0.20 -19.74 16.50
CA ALA A 157 1.03 -19.11 16.01
C ALA A 157 2.34 -19.79 16.46
N ARG A 158 3.18 -20.04 15.45
CA ARG A 158 4.65 -20.15 15.47
C ARG A 158 5.28 -21.05 16.54
N ALA A 159 5.76 -22.20 16.07
CA ALA A 159 6.78 -23.01 16.73
C ALA A 159 8.00 -23.16 15.81
N GLY A 160 8.81 -22.10 15.68
CA GLY A 160 10.03 -22.11 14.87
C GLY A 160 10.51 -20.71 14.47
N ALA A 161 11.82 -20.51 14.44
CA ALA A 161 12.44 -19.30 13.89
C ALA A 161 12.54 -19.34 12.35
N SER A 162 12.31 -20.51 11.75
CA SER A 162 12.39 -20.79 10.31
C SER A 162 11.39 -19.97 9.48
N ASP A 163 10.17 -19.78 9.99
CA ASP A 163 9.01 -19.20 9.29
C ASP A 163 9.09 -17.66 9.15
N MET A 164 10.27 -17.07 9.30
CA MET A 164 10.48 -15.61 9.29
C MET A 164 10.71 -15.02 7.89
N THR A 165 10.78 -15.86 6.85
CA THR A 165 11.31 -15.49 5.52
C THR A 165 10.28 -15.29 4.41
N LEU A 166 8.99 -15.59 4.62
CA LEU A 166 7.97 -15.57 3.57
C LEU A 166 6.84 -14.53 3.79
N THR A 167 6.81 -13.56 2.87
CA THR A 167 5.70 -12.67 2.45
C THR A 167 5.05 -11.71 3.47
N GLY A 168 5.07 -10.42 3.11
CA GLY A 168 4.01 -9.40 3.26
C GLY A 168 3.40 -9.14 4.66
N SER A 169 2.74 -10.13 5.25
CA SER A 169 1.97 -10.03 6.50
C SER A 169 2.82 -9.81 7.76
N ILE A 170 4.12 -10.08 7.68
CA ILE A 170 5.04 -10.16 8.83
C ILE A 170 5.21 -8.80 9.56
N MET A 171 4.99 -7.68 8.89
CA MET A 171 5.30 -6.33 9.40
C MET A 171 4.52 -5.96 10.69
N GLY A 172 3.26 -6.38 10.81
CA GLY A 172 2.42 -6.04 11.96
C GLY A 172 2.65 -6.88 13.22
N THR A 173 3.13 -8.13 13.09
CA THR A 173 3.20 -9.06 14.23
C THR A 173 4.45 -8.82 15.10
N ALA A 174 5.54 -8.29 14.53
CA ALA A 174 6.79 -8.04 15.27
C ALA A 174 6.64 -7.05 16.44
N GLN A 175 5.63 -6.17 16.39
CA GLN A 175 5.34 -5.17 17.41
C GLN A 175 5.01 -5.75 18.79
N TYR A 176 4.57 -7.02 18.86
CA TYR A 176 4.10 -7.67 20.09
C TYR A 176 4.94 -8.88 20.53
N LEU A 177 6.01 -9.21 19.80
CA LEU A 177 6.89 -10.33 20.13
C LEU A 177 7.69 -10.07 21.41
N SER A 178 7.75 -11.07 22.28
CA SER A 178 8.67 -11.06 23.43
C SER A 178 10.14 -11.19 23.00
N PRO A 179 11.10 -10.73 23.83
CA PRO A 179 12.54 -10.86 23.56
C PRO A 179 12.97 -12.29 23.23
N GLU A 180 12.47 -13.26 23.99
CA GLU A 180 12.75 -14.68 23.79
C GLU A 180 12.21 -15.20 22.44
N GLN A 181 11.04 -14.76 22.00
CA GLN A 181 10.51 -15.11 20.66
C GLN A 181 11.33 -14.48 19.54
N ALA A 182 11.74 -13.22 19.71
CA ALA A 182 12.62 -12.53 18.76
C ALA A 182 14.02 -13.16 18.66
N GLN A 183 14.46 -13.88 19.70
CA GLN A 183 15.69 -14.67 19.72
C GLN A 183 15.51 -16.13 19.29
N GLY A 184 14.28 -16.62 19.09
CA GLY A 184 14.00 -18.04 18.82
C GLY A 184 14.18 -18.97 20.03
N HIS A 185 14.19 -18.43 21.24
CA HIS A 185 14.22 -19.18 22.50
C HIS A 185 12.84 -19.78 22.84
N ALA A 186 12.80 -20.64 23.87
CA ALA A 186 11.57 -21.30 24.31
C ALA A 186 10.54 -20.30 24.86
N VAL A 187 9.33 -20.32 24.30
CA VAL A 187 8.22 -19.43 24.67
C VAL A 187 7.52 -19.96 25.93
N THR A 188 7.24 -19.09 26.90
CA THR A 188 6.69 -19.44 28.22
C THR A 188 5.46 -18.58 28.56
N ALA A 189 4.84 -18.81 29.73
CA ALA A 189 3.83 -17.90 30.27
C ALA A 189 4.34 -16.45 30.41
N SER A 190 5.62 -16.25 30.79
CA SER A 190 6.24 -14.92 30.91
C SER A 190 6.35 -14.19 29.56
N SER A 191 6.34 -14.93 28.44
CA SER A 191 6.31 -14.37 27.09
C SER A 191 4.96 -13.75 26.76
N ASP A 192 3.86 -14.43 27.10
CA ASP A 192 2.51 -13.90 26.99
C ASP A 192 2.34 -12.63 27.87
N LEU A 193 2.92 -12.60 29.07
CA LEU A 193 2.87 -11.43 29.97
C LEU A 193 3.61 -10.21 29.40
N TYR A 194 4.73 -10.41 28.68
CA TYR A 194 5.41 -9.33 27.96
C TYR A 194 4.52 -8.76 26.85
N SER A 195 3.90 -9.63 26.03
CA SER A 195 2.98 -9.21 24.98
C SER A 195 1.75 -8.48 25.53
N VAL A 196 1.23 -8.88 26.70
CA VAL A 196 0.20 -8.11 27.42
C VAL A 196 0.72 -6.76 27.92
N GLY A 197 1.98 -6.67 28.36
CA GLY A 197 2.66 -5.40 28.65
C GLY A 197 2.69 -4.46 27.43
N VAL A 198 2.93 -5.00 26.24
CA VAL A 198 2.87 -4.23 24.98
C VAL A 198 1.44 -3.77 24.68
N ILE A 199 0.44 -4.62 24.89
CA ILE A 199 -0.98 -4.25 24.73
C ILE A 199 -1.33 -3.11 25.69
N LEU A 200 -0.98 -3.21 26.98
CA LEU A 200 -1.24 -2.17 27.98
C LEU A 200 -0.56 -0.85 27.62
N TYR A 201 0.70 -0.89 27.16
CA TYR A 201 1.44 0.27 26.68
C TYR A 201 0.68 0.98 25.54
N GLU A 202 0.24 0.23 24.53
CA GLU A 202 -0.46 0.77 23.37
C GLU A 202 -1.85 1.32 23.73
N LEU A 203 -2.59 0.65 24.62
CA LEU A 203 -3.88 1.16 25.11
C LEU A 203 -3.72 2.48 25.88
N LEU A 204 -2.65 2.66 26.66
CA LEU A 204 -2.42 3.86 27.47
C LEU A 204 -1.82 5.05 26.70
N THR A 205 -1.16 4.82 25.56
CA THR A 205 -0.40 5.83 24.82
C THR A 205 -0.81 6.03 23.36
N GLY A 206 -1.60 5.11 22.79
CA GLY A 206 -2.00 5.10 21.38
C GLY A 206 -0.91 4.62 20.40
N VAL A 207 0.29 4.28 20.90
CA VAL A 207 1.45 3.85 20.08
C VAL A 207 2.15 2.65 20.71
N VAL A 208 2.88 1.88 19.91
CA VAL A 208 3.65 0.73 20.41
C VAL A 208 5.00 1.17 21.01
N PRO A 209 5.56 0.45 22.01
CA PRO A 209 6.85 0.81 22.62
C PRO A 209 8.03 0.76 21.64
N PHE A 210 7.93 -0.01 20.55
CA PHE A 210 9.00 -0.20 19.56
C PHE A 210 8.48 -0.17 18.12
N GLU A 211 8.74 0.93 17.41
CA GLU A 211 8.46 1.09 15.98
C GLU A 211 9.71 0.83 15.11
N GLY A 212 9.53 0.57 13.82
CA GLY A 212 10.63 0.47 12.85
C GLY A 212 10.16 0.10 11.44
N GLU A 213 10.94 0.46 10.42
CA GLU A 213 10.58 0.23 9.00
C GLU A 213 10.60 -1.25 8.59
N THR A 214 11.22 -2.13 9.39
CA THR A 214 11.24 -3.58 9.11
C THR A 214 10.93 -4.39 10.37
N ALA A 215 10.29 -5.55 10.17
CA ALA A 215 10.00 -6.50 11.26
C ALA A 215 11.25 -6.94 12.02
N VAL A 216 12.40 -7.07 11.34
CA VAL A 216 13.69 -7.42 11.95
C VAL A 216 14.21 -6.28 12.83
N ALA A 217 14.08 -5.02 12.41
CA ALA A 217 14.46 -3.86 13.24
C ALA A 217 13.56 -3.73 14.48
N ILE A 218 12.26 -4.02 14.36
CA ILE A 218 11.34 -4.08 15.50
C ILE A 218 11.76 -5.22 16.45
N ALA A 219 11.98 -6.44 15.93
CA ALA A 219 12.41 -7.58 16.73
C ALA A 219 13.74 -7.32 17.48
N PHE A 220 14.71 -6.66 16.83
CA PHE A 220 15.95 -6.24 17.49
C PHE A 220 15.70 -5.23 18.64
N LYS A 221 14.75 -4.31 18.47
CA LYS A 221 14.33 -3.39 19.55
C LYS A 221 13.62 -4.13 20.69
N GLN A 222 12.79 -5.13 20.42
CA GLN A 222 12.21 -5.99 21.47
C GLN A 222 13.31 -6.59 22.34
N VAL A 223 14.39 -7.08 21.74
CA VAL A 223 15.53 -7.69 22.46
C VAL A 223 16.39 -6.67 23.20
N ALA A 224 16.75 -5.55 22.58
CA ALA A 224 17.90 -4.73 23.00
C ALA A 224 17.61 -3.26 23.31
N ALA A 225 16.41 -2.74 23.05
CA ALA A 225 16.05 -1.35 23.33
C ALA A 225 15.12 -1.25 24.54
N GLU A 226 15.39 -0.35 25.47
CA GLU A 226 14.46 -0.07 26.57
C GLU A 226 13.26 0.74 26.05
N PRO A 227 12.03 0.45 26.52
CA PRO A 227 10.85 1.23 26.17
C PRO A 227 10.90 2.59 26.88
N ARG A 228 10.26 3.61 26.31
CA ARG A 228 10.04 4.89 27.01
C ARG A 228 9.01 4.69 28.13
N PRO A 229 9.08 5.41 29.26
CA PRO A 229 7.98 5.46 30.21
C PRO A 229 6.69 5.98 29.53
N PRO A 230 5.54 5.29 29.66
CA PRO A 230 4.26 5.77 29.13
C PRO A 230 3.93 7.23 29.47
N SER A 231 4.27 7.72 30.67
CA SER A 231 4.03 9.12 31.08
C SER A 231 4.80 10.17 30.27
N GLU A 232 5.92 9.80 29.61
CA GLU A 232 6.61 10.70 28.65
C GLU A 232 5.78 10.96 27.38
N LEU A 233 4.87 10.05 27.04
CA LEU A 233 4.00 10.15 25.86
C LEU A 233 2.60 10.66 26.21
N ASN A 234 2.08 10.27 27.37
CA ASN A 234 0.78 10.70 27.88
C ASN A 234 0.94 11.25 29.32
N PRO A 235 1.12 12.58 29.49
CA PRO A 235 1.32 13.21 30.80
C PRO A 235 0.13 13.13 31.78
N LEU A 236 -0.99 12.51 31.39
CA LEU A 236 -2.11 12.20 32.29
C LEU A 236 -1.91 10.87 33.06
N LEU A 237 -0.89 10.08 32.71
CA LEU A 237 -0.58 8.82 33.38
C LEU A 237 0.19 9.04 34.69
N ALA A 238 -0.22 8.33 35.74
CA ALA A 238 0.50 8.32 37.01
C ALA A 238 1.85 7.56 36.87
N PRO A 239 2.95 8.01 37.50
CA PRO A 239 4.25 7.32 37.45
C PRO A 239 4.23 5.88 38.00
N SER A 240 3.21 5.51 38.75
CA SER A 240 2.91 4.14 39.18
C SER A 240 2.58 3.22 37.99
N LEU A 241 1.83 3.70 36.99
CA LEU A 241 1.55 2.93 35.77
C LEU A 241 2.82 2.66 34.94
N ASP A 242 3.75 3.62 34.89
CA ASP A 242 5.04 3.39 34.23
C ASP A 242 5.76 2.19 34.85
N MET A 243 5.84 2.13 36.18
CA MET A 243 6.47 1.00 36.88
C MET A 243 5.79 -0.33 36.56
N LEU A 244 4.45 -0.36 36.45
CA LEU A 244 3.72 -1.58 36.12
C LEU A 244 3.97 -2.06 34.68
N VAL A 245 3.98 -1.13 33.72
CA VAL A 245 4.21 -1.41 32.30
C VAL A 245 5.67 -1.77 32.02
N LEU A 246 6.62 -0.99 32.56
CA LEU A 246 8.05 -1.23 32.41
C LEU A 246 8.47 -2.57 33.02
N ARG A 247 7.84 -3.01 34.12
CA ARG A 247 8.05 -4.36 34.67
C ARG A 247 7.54 -5.46 33.74
N ALA A 248 6.38 -5.30 33.10
CA ALA A 248 5.91 -6.27 32.10
C ALA A 248 6.85 -6.34 30.89
N LEU A 249 7.40 -5.20 30.48
CA LEU A 249 8.33 -5.05 29.35
C LEU A 249 9.81 -5.30 29.69
N ALA A 250 10.12 -5.81 30.88
CA ALA A 250 11.49 -6.13 31.27
C ALA A 250 12.08 -7.22 30.35
N LYS A 251 13.33 -7.03 29.90
CA LYS A 251 13.94 -7.88 28.87
C LYS A 251 14.19 -9.30 29.37
N ASP A 252 14.80 -9.40 30.55
CA ASP A 252 14.92 -10.65 31.31
C ASP A 252 13.54 -11.09 31.82
N SER A 253 13.11 -12.29 31.44
CA SER A 253 11.81 -12.86 31.82
C SER A 253 11.67 -13.16 33.31
N SER A 254 12.77 -13.20 34.07
CA SER A 254 12.78 -13.32 35.53
C SER A 254 12.49 -12.01 36.28
N GLN A 255 12.62 -10.87 35.60
CA GLN A 255 12.35 -9.54 36.18
C GLN A 255 10.90 -9.06 35.97
N ARG A 256 10.13 -9.80 35.15
CA ARG A 256 8.70 -9.54 34.87
C ARG A 256 7.83 -9.93 36.08
N TYR A 257 6.53 -10.04 35.85
CA TYR A 257 5.62 -10.72 36.79
C TYR A 257 5.84 -12.22 36.74
N ALA A 258 5.78 -12.89 37.89
CA ALA A 258 5.98 -14.33 38.00
C ALA A 258 4.85 -15.12 37.31
N ASP A 259 3.62 -14.62 37.40
CA ASP A 259 2.46 -15.11 36.67
C ASP A 259 1.42 -14.01 36.39
N ALA A 260 0.32 -14.39 35.76
CA ALA A 260 -0.80 -13.48 35.46
C ALA A 260 -1.61 -13.06 36.70
N GLU A 261 -1.55 -13.78 37.83
CA GLU A 261 -2.22 -13.44 39.08
C GLU A 261 -1.52 -12.25 39.76
N GLU A 262 -0.17 -12.26 39.78
CA GLU A 262 0.63 -11.13 40.28
C GLU A 262 0.34 -9.85 39.46
N PHE A 263 0.31 -9.96 38.13
CA PHE A 263 0.05 -8.81 37.25
C PHE A 263 -1.39 -8.29 37.41
N ILE A 264 -2.40 -9.17 37.51
CA ILE A 264 -3.78 -8.77 37.85
C ILE A 264 -3.81 -8.03 39.19
N THR A 265 -3.15 -8.57 40.22
CA THR A 265 -3.16 -7.98 41.58
C THR A 265 -2.56 -6.58 41.58
N ALA A 266 -1.42 -6.39 40.90
CA ALA A 266 -0.77 -5.09 40.79
C ALA A 266 -1.62 -4.05 40.04
N LEU A 267 -2.26 -4.46 38.93
CA LEU A 267 -3.19 -3.61 38.17
C LEU A 267 -4.47 -3.27 38.94
N GLN A 268 -5.00 -4.20 39.75
CA GLN A 268 -6.18 -3.94 40.59
C GLN A 268 -5.91 -2.92 41.70
N HIS A 269 -4.71 -2.95 42.31
CA HIS A 269 -4.29 -1.93 43.27
C HIS A 269 -4.21 -0.54 42.61
N GLU A 270 -3.67 -0.46 41.39
CA GLU A 270 -3.59 0.79 40.64
C GLU A 270 -4.98 1.31 40.23
N TYR A 271 -5.87 0.44 39.75
CA TYR A 271 -7.26 0.79 39.45
C TYR A 271 -7.98 1.38 40.66
N GLN A 272 -7.84 0.76 41.85
CA GLN A 272 -8.40 1.28 43.09
C GLN A 272 -7.80 2.63 43.48
N THR A 273 -6.49 2.81 43.27
CA THR A 273 -5.79 4.09 43.52
C THR A 273 -6.31 5.20 42.61
N LEU A 274 -6.45 4.94 41.30
CA LEU A 274 -7.01 5.90 40.33
C LEU A 274 -8.47 6.25 40.65
N ALA A 275 -9.28 5.26 41.07
CA ALA A 275 -10.67 5.48 41.47
C ALA A 275 -10.79 6.43 42.68
N LEU A 276 -9.85 6.40 43.62
CA LEU A 276 -9.80 7.31 44.79
C LEU A 276 -9.41 8.75 44.44
N TYR A 277 -8.72 8.97 43.31
CA TYR A 277 -8.33 10.30 42.83
C TYR A 277 -9.27 10.88 41.76
N SER A 278 -10.24 10.11 41.26
CA SER A 278 -11.24 10.58 40.30
C SER A 278 -12.41 11.29 41.00
N PRO A 279 -12.68 12.59 40.75
CA PRO A 279 -13.74 13.33 41.45
C PRO A 279 -15.17 12.86 41.17
N ALA A 280 -15.37 11.95 40.21
CA ALA A 280 -16.69 11.55 39.72
C ALA A 280 -17.41 10.48 40.55
N HIS A 281 -16.68 9.69 41.37
CA HIS A 281 -17.22 8.50 42.05
C HIS A 281 -16.91 8.46 43.55
N ALA A 282 -17.23 9.54 44.26
CA ALA A 282 -17.48 9.44 45.69
C ALA A 282 -18.74 8.56 45.93
N PRO A 283 -18.66 7.44 46.67
CA PRO A 283 -19.83 6.63 46.96
C PRO A 283 -20.78 7.38 47.89
N VAL A 284 -22.07 7.43 47.54
CA VAL A 284 -23.11 8.02 48.37
C VAL A 284 -23.41 7.08 49.55
N ALA A 285 -22.55 7.15 50.57
CA ALA A 285 -22.71 6.38 51.80
C ALA A 285 -23.96 6.86 52.55
N ALA A 286 -24.95 5.98 52.68
CA ALA A 286 -26.15 6.25 53.47
C ALA A 286 -25.79 6.51 54.94
N GLY A 287 -26.48 7.48 55.56
CA GLY A 287 -26.00 8.13 56.77
C GLY A 287 -25.92 7.25 58.02
N ALA A 288 -24.76 7.26 58.67
CA ALA A 288 -24.59 6.98 60.09
C ALA A 288 -24.29 8.31 60.83
N ARG A 289 -24.88 8.51 62.01
CA ARG A 289 -24.75 9.78 62.77
C ARG A 289 -23.46 9.81 63.59
N ALA A 290 -22.88 11.00 63.71
CA ALA A 290 -21.79 11.27 64.65
C ALA A 290 -22.27 11.23 66.11
N ALA A 291 -21.36 10.86 67.02
CA ALA A 291 -21.48 11.06 68.46
C ALA A 291 -20.07 11.27 69.04
N ASP A 292 -19.84 12.41 69.67
CA ASP A 292 -18.57 12.79 70.30
C ASP A 292 -18.46 12.29 71.76
N PRO A 293 -17.25 12.25 72.36
CA PRO A 293 -17.00 11.59 73.64
C PRO A 293 -17.19 12.52 74.87
N PRO A 294 -17.39 11.94 76.07
CA PRO A 294 -17.21 12.64 77.34
C PRO A 294 -15.76 12.52 77.86
N ALA A 295 -15.19 13.61 78.35
CA ALA A 295 -13.90 13.66 79.04
C ALA A 295 -14.02 14.42 80.37
N HIS A 296 -13.21 14.06 81.38
CA HIS A 296 -12.88 14.79 82.66
C HIS A 296 -12.15 13.79 83.59
N ARG A 297 -11.28 14.10 84.58
CA ARG A 297 -10.46 15.24 85.14
C ARG A 297 -9.55 14.56 86.21
N SER A 298 -8.38 14.99 86.71
CA SER A 298 -7.31 16.00 86.43
C SER A 298 -6.13 15.62 87.37
N GLY A 299 -4.88 16.10 87.28
CA GLY A 299 -4.22 17.03 86.35
C GLY A 299 -3.16 17.90 87.07
N GLY A 300 -1.86 17.59 86.93
CA GLY A 300 -0.71 18.23 87.62
C GLY A 300 -0.03 17.30 88.65
N ASP A 301 1.26 17.48 89.03
CA ASP A 301 2.29 18.35 88.44
C ASP A 301 3.75 17.87 88.75
N HIS A 302 4.73 18.48 88.06
CA HIS A 302 6.21 18.32 88.09
C HIS A 302 6.92 17.76 89.35
N GLY A 303 8.02 17.00 89.16
CA GLY A 303 9.07 16.83 90.20
C GLY A 303 10.04 15.65 90.04
N GLY A 304 11.29 15.89 89.63
CA GLY A 304 12.25 14.85 89.19
C GLY A 304 13.13 14.16 90.26
N GLY A 305 13.91 13.18 89.76
CA GLY A 305 15.13 12.65 90.39
C GLY A 305 15.01 11.28 91.09
N GLY A 306 16.17 10.66 91.39
CA GLY A 306 16.26 9.58 92.38
C GLY A 306 16.50 8.18 91.83
N ALA A 307 17.72 7.68 92.03
CA ALA A 307 18.17 6.34 91.68
C ALA A 307 17.73 5.23 92.67
N LEU A 308 18.01 3.97 92.27
CA LEU A 308 18.37 2.80 93.10
C LEU A 308 17.29 1.91 93.80
N LEU A 309 17.68 0.62 93.90
CA LEU A 309 17.36 -0.43 94.89
C LEU A 309 16.10 -1.35 94.77
N MET A 310 16.40 -2.65 94.62
CA MET A 310 15.71 -3.84 95.21
C MET A 310 16.23 -4.09 96.66
N PRO A 311 15.82 -5.12 97.46
CA PRO A 311 15.00 -6.34 97.25
C PRO A 311 13.84 -6.47 98.30
N PRO A 312 13.32 -7.65 98.77
CA PRO A 312 13.99 -8.78 99.49
C PRO A 312 13.80 -10.19 98.81
N VAL A 313 14.61 -11.26 98.97
CA VAL A 313 15.17 -12.02 100.14
C VAL A 313 14.12 -12.94 100.81
N ALA A 314 13.98 -14.24 100.46
CA ALA A 314 14.75 -15.47 100.85
C ALA A 314 14.04 -16.30 101.97
N PRO A 315 14.28 -17.63 102.11
CA PRO A 315 15.36 -18.11 103.00
C PRO A 315 16.11 -19.40 102.56
N TYR A 316 17.16 -19.74 103.34
CA TYR A 316 18.04 -20.94 103.31
C TYR A 316 17.55 -22.02 104.33
N PRO A 317 18.19 -23.21 104.55
CA PRO A 317 19.55 -23.70 104.17
C PRO A 317 19.55 -25.11 103.49
N GLU A 318 20.60 -25.92 103.30
CA GLU A 318 22.09 -25.95 103.51
C GLU A 318 22.69 -26.95 102.46
N GLY A 319 23.97 -27.30 102.29
CA GLY A 319 25.24 -27.01 103.00
C GLY A 319 26.48 -27.67 102.31
N ASP A 320 27.63 -27.69 102.99
CA ASP A 320 29.00 -28.18 102.69
C ASP A 320 29.28 -29.27 101.60
N GLY A 321 30.38 -29.10 100.82
CA GLY A 321 31.07 -30.23 100.14
C GLY A 321 32.00 -29.99 98.92
N ALA A 322 33.28 -29.64 99.15
CA ALA A 322 34.47 -29.89 98.29
C ALA A 322 34.65 -29.28 96.86
N LEU A 323 35.93 -29.03 96.50
CA LEU A 323 36.51 -28.63 95.20
C LEU A 323 37.39 -29.79 94.65
N PRO A 324 37.64 -29.95 93.32
CA PRO A 324 38.66 -29.19 92.55
C PRO A 324 38.39 -29.12 90.99
N PRO A 325 39.36 -28.77 90.10
CA PRO A 325 40.22 -27.59 90.01
C PRO A 325 40.11 -26.82 88.65
N GLU A 326 41.13 -26.05 88.30
CA GLU A 326 41.17 -24.96 87.30
C GLU A 326 41.20 -25.33 85.79
N GLY A 327 40.67 -24.42 84.94
CA GLY A 327 41.55 -23.53 84.16
C GLY A 327 41.72 -23.71 82.63
N ALA A 328 41.10 -22.83 81.83
CA ALA A 328 41.61 -22.40 80.51
C ALA A 328 41.00 -21.06 80.03
N ARG A 329 41.82 -20.02 79.76
CA ARG A 329 41.36 -18.70 79.24
C ARG A 329 41.49 -18.60 77.71
N ARG A 330 40.38 -18.45 76.97
CA ARG A 330 40.37 -18.35 75.49
C ARG A 330 40.40 -16.90 74.98
N ARG A 331 41.54 -16.46 74.42
CA ARG A 331 41.81 -15.06 74.00
C ARG A 331 41.12 -14.59 72.69
N TRP A 332 40.14 -15.31 72.17
CA TRP A 332 39.56 -15.06 70.84
C TRP A 332 38.82 -13.72 70.59
N PRO A 333 38.09 -13.08 71.54
CA PRO A 333 37.33 -11.87 71.19
C PRO A 333 38.21 -10.68 70.77
N TRP A 334 39.42 -10.58 71.31
CA TRP A 334 40.39 -9.54 70.93
C TRP A 334 40.96 -9.72 69.52
N ILE A 335 41.06 -10.96 69.03
CA ILE A 335 41.50 -11.25 67.66
C ILE A 335 40.41 -10.85 66.67
N LEU A 336 39.14 -11.15 66.98
CA LEU A 336 37.99 -10.70 66.18
C LEU A 336 37.87 -9.18 66.13
N LEU A 337 38.06 -8.49 67.26
CA LEU A 337 38.02 -7.02 67.31
C LEU A 337 39.17 -6.38 66.51
N ALA A 338 40.39 -6.92 66.62
CA ALA A 338 41.53 -6.46 65.83
C ALA A 338 41.33 -6.71 64.33
N LEU A 339 40.75 -7.84 63.94
CA LEU A 339 40.42 -8.15 62.54
C LEU A 339 39.33 -7.21 62.00
N LEU A 340 38.28 -6.93 62.77
CA LEU A 340 37.24 -5.96 62.41
C LEU A 340 37.80 -4.54 62.24
N LEU A 341 38.71 -4.11 63.13
CA LEU A 341 39.39 -2.82 63.00
C LEU A 341 40.33 -2.78 61.79
N ALA A 342 41.05 -3.87 61.50
CA ALA A 342 41.91 -3.96 60.32
C ALA A 342 41.11 -3.94 59.01
N VAL A 343 39.98 -4.66 58.94
CA VAL A 343 39.05 -4.64 57.80
C VAL A 343 38.38 -3.27 57.67
N GLY A 344 37.95 -2.65 58.78
CA GLY A 344 37.39 -1.31 58.79
C GLY A 344 38.40 -0.24 58.33
N ALA A 345 39.66 -0.34 58.76
CA ALA A 345 40.73 0.55 58.30
C ALA A 345 41.08 0.34 56.83
N ALA A 346 41.15 -0.91 56.36
CA ALA A 346 41.36 -1.22 54.95
C ALA A 346 40.21 -0.71 54.06
N LEU A 347 38.97 -0.85 54.52
CA LEU A 347 37.78 -0.33 53.86
C LEU A 347 37.77 1.21 53.85
N ALA A 348 38.16 1.86 54.95
CA ALA A 348 38.32 3.31 55.00
C ALA A 348 39.42 3.81 54.04
N VAL A 349 40.57 3.14 53.97
CA VAL A 349 41.66 3.47 53.02
C VAL A 349 41.26 3.22 51.55
N LEU A 350 40.36 2.27 51.30
CA LEU A 350 39.76 2.04 49.98
C LEU A 350 38.74 3.14 49.62
N LEU A 351 37.95 3.60 50.59
CA LEU A 351 36.93 4.65 50.43
C LEU A 351 37.51 6.08 50.38
N LEU A 352 38.70 6.33 50.96
CA LEU A 352 39.39 7.63 50.94
C LEU A 352 40.32 7.82 49.72
N GLN A 353 40.28 6.95 48.72
CA GLN A 353 41.02 7.13 47.47
C GLN A 353 40.52 8.38 46.71
N PRO A 354 41.37 9.39 46.43
CA PRO A 354 40.93 10.58 45.68
C PRO A 354 40.60 10.22 44.23
N ALA A 355 39.44 10.66 43.75
CA ALA A 355 38.91 10.30 42.43
C ALA A 355 39.87 10.69 41.28
N ALA A 356 40.54 9.68 40.72
CA ALA A 356 41.51 9.86 39.64
C ALA A 356 40.84 10.45 38.38
N LYS A 357 41.40 11.57 37.90
CA LYS A 357 40.90 12.27 36.71
C LYS A 357 41.61 11.77 35.45
N ALA A 358 40.85 11.34 34.46
CA ALA A 358 41.31 11.00 33.12
C ALA A 358 41.05 12.18 32.16
N LYS A 359 41.83 12.28 31.06
CA LYS A 359 41.54 13.21 29.97
C LYS A 359 40.73 12.50 28.89
N VAL A 360 39.69 13.14 28.35
CA VAL A 360 38.96 12.65 27.18
C VAL A 360 39.88 12.68 25.95
N PRO A 361 40.14 11.56 25.26
CA PRO A 361 40.84 11.56 23.98
C PRO A 361 39.93 12.08 22.85
N ASP A 362 40.53 12.68 21.83
CA ASP A 362 39.84 12.94 20.56
C ASP A 362 39.47 11.61 19.88
N VAL A 363 38.22 11.49 19.45
CA VAL A 363 37.70 10.33 18.71
C VAL A 363 36.92 10.75 17.46
N THR A 364 36.98 12.03 17.06
CA THR A 364 36.34 12.52 15.84
C THR A 364 36.88 11.82 14.59
N GLY A 365 36.01 11.57 13.60
CA GLY A 365 36.37 10.88 12.35
C GLY A 365 36.71 9.39 12.47
N GLN A 366 36.89 8.85 13.68
CA GLN A 366 37.08 7.43 13.95
C GLN A 366 35.79 6.64 13.74
N THR A 367 35.90 5.33 13.48
CA THR A 367 34.74 4.43 13.51
C THR A 367 34.24 4.27 14.95
N GLU A 368 32.96 3.97 15.14
CA GLU A 368 32.37 3.75 16.47
C GLU A 368 33.17 2.74 17.31
N GLN A 369 33.56 1.61 16.72
CA GLN A 369 34.37 0.57 17.38
C GLN A 369 35.75 1.11 17.81
N ALA A 370 36.42 1.87 16.94
CA ALA A 370 37.71 2.48 17.26
C ALA A 370 37.57 3.50 18.40
N ALA A 371 36.61 4.44 18.28
CA ALA A 371 36.29 5.44 19.30
C ALA A 371 35.96 4.81 20.66
N ALA A 372 35.09 3.80 20.67
CA ALA A 372 34.70 3.08 21.88
C ALA A 372 35.85 2.25 22.48
N SER A 373 36.84 1.81 21.70
CA SER A 373 38.07 1.19 22.20
C SER A 373 39.03 2.21 22.83
N ILE A 374 39.14 3.40 22.22
CA ILE A 374 39.99 4.51 22.70
C ILE A 374 39.45 5.03 24.04
N LEU A 375 38.14 5.30 24.12
CA LEU A 375 37.48 5.75 25.36
C LEU A 375 37.58 4.72 26.48
N ARG A 376 37.35 3.43 26.20
CA ARG A 376 37.51 2.36 27.21
C ARG A 376 38.97 2.24 27.69
N ARG A 377 39.97 2.35 26.81
CA ARG A 377 41.39 2.40 27.22
C ARG A 377 41.75 3.62 28.08
N ALA A 378 41.07 4.75 27.88
CA ALA A 378 41.21 5.94 28.74
C ALA A 378 40.48 5.79 30.10
N GLY A 379 39.77 4.68 30.34
CA GLY A 379 38.96 4.47 31.54
C GLY A 379 37.65 5.26 31.54
N LEU A 380 37.06 5.47 30.35
CA LEU A 380 35.83 6.23 30.12
C LEU A 380 34.76 5.33 29.49
N THR A 381 33.49 5.65 29.75
CA THR A 381 32.33 4.86 29.29
C THR A 381 31.75 5.50 28.02
N PRO A 382 31.96 4.95 26.81
CA PRO A 382 31.37 5.48 25.59
C PRO A 382 29.86 5.23 25.56
N ILE A 383 29.08 6.24 25.18
CA ILE A 383 27.64 6.13 24.89
C ILE A 383 27.44 6.55 23.43
N PRO A 384 27.21 5.62 22.49
CA PRO A 384 26.91 5.96 21.11
C PRO A 384 25.52 6.57 20.98
N SER A 385 25.40 7.56 20.11
CA SER A 385 24.14 8.19 19.70
C SER A 385 24.20 8.47 18.20
N LEU A 386 23.08 8.32 17.47
CA LEU A 386 23.07 8.44 16.01
C LEU A 386 22.53 9.80 15.56
N ALA A 387 23.22 10.44 14.62
CA ALA A 387 22.76 11.65 13.93
C ALA A 387 23.04 11.56 12.43
N SER A 388 22.21 12.21 11.61
CA SER A 388 22.50 12.35 10.17
C SER A 388 23.51 13.48 9.95
N SER A 389 24.45 13.30 9.02
CA SER A 389 25.46 14.31 8.66
C SER A 389 25.83 14.23 7.19
N ALA A 390 25.73 15.36 6.49
CA ALA A 390 26.09 15.46 5.07
C ALA A 390 27.61 15.50 4.82
N THR A 391 28.43 15.74 5.85
CA THR A 391 29.90 15.91 5.73
C THR A 391 30.71 14.75 6.31
N VAL A 392 30.11 13.91 7.16
CA VAL A 392 30.79 12.79 7.83
C VAL A 392 30.21 11.46 7.34
N PRO A 393 31.01 10.55 6.75
CA PRO A 393 30.54 9.25 6.29
C PRO A 393 29.87 8.42 7.40
N ALA A 394 28.92 7.56 7.03
CA ALA A 394 28.22 6.71 7.97
C ALA A 394 29.18 5.82 8.81
N GLY A 395 28.82 5.58 10.07
CA GLY A 395 29.62 4.78 11.02
C GLY A 395 30.83 5.50 11.63
N ARG A 396 31.06 6.78 11.32
CA ARG A 396 32.11 7.63 11.92
C ARG A 396 31.59 8.63 12.93
N VAL A 397 32.39 8.93 13.96
CA VAL A 397 32.06 9.95 14.97
C VAL A 397 32.13 11.36 14.38
N VAL A 398 31.03 12.10 14.53
CA VAL A 398 30.84 13.51 14.16
C VAL A 398 31.35 14.45 15.27
N ARG A 399 31.12 14.09 16.53
CA ARG A 399 31.59 14.82 17.73
C ARG A 399 31.49 13.93 18.98
N GLU A 400 32.32 14.18 19.98
CA GLU A 400 32.11 13.67 21.35
C GLU A 400 31.69 14.75 22.36
N THR A 401 31.18 14.34 23.52
CA THR A 401 30.78 15.24 24.62
C THR A 401 30.95 14.53 25.97
N PRO A 402 31.74 15.06 26.93
CA PRO A 402 32.58 16.27 26.82
C PRO A 402 33.65 16.18 25.73
N SER A 403 34.09 17.31 25.20
CA SER A 403 35.07 17.39 24.12
C SER A 403 36.44 16.85 24.51
N ALA A 404 37.23 16.45 23.50
CA ALA A 404 38.65 16.15 23.62
C ALA A 404 39.43 17.10 24.56
N GLY A 405 40.39 16.54 25.29
CA GLY A 405 41.27 17.25 26.23
C GLY A 405 40.65 17.56 27.59
N ARG A 406 39.32 17.52 27.75
CA ARG A 406 38.65 17.80 29.03
C ARG A 406 39.04 16.75 30.09
N ALA A 407 39.36 17.20 31.30
CA ALA A 407 39.57 16.33 32.45
C ALA A 407 38.23 15.94 33.10
N VAL A 408 37.99 14.64 33.27
CA VAL A 408 36.78 14.03 33.83
C VAL A 408 37.17 12.89 34.80
N SER A 409 36.26 12.45 35.66
CA SER A 409 36.53 11.29 36.54
C SER A 409 36.72 9.99 35.73
N LYS A 410 37.55 9.06 36.20
CA LYS A 410 37.50 7.67 35.69
C LYS A 410 36.06 7.12 35.83
N GLY A 411 35.62 6.34 34.83
CA GLY A 411 34.26 5.84 34.70
C GLY A 411 33.26 6.84 34.10
N ALA A 412 33.63 8.10 33.89
CA ALA A 412 32.73 9.11 33.33
C ALA A 412 32.19 8.71 31.95
N ARG A 413 30.91 9.02 31.74
CA ARG A 413 30.19 8.79 30.48
C ARG A 413 30.60 9.85 29.46
N VAL A 414 31.01 9.41 28.27
CA VAL A 414 31.30 10.27 27.12
C VAL A 414 30.35 9.89 26.00
N SER A 415 29.47 10.83 25.63
CA SER A 415 28.58 10.65 24.47
C SER A 415 29.40 10.80 23.20
N ILE A 416 29.25 9.87 22.26
CA ILE A 416 29.81 9.96 20.90
C ILE A 416 28.65 9.99 19.91
N VAL A 417 28.64 11.00 19.04
CA VAL A 417 27.62 11.17 18.00
C VAL A 417 28.14 10.54 16.72
N VAL A 418 27.60 9.40 16.32
CA VAL A 418 27.98 8.65 15.12
C VAL A 418 27.09 9.05 13.95
N SER A 419 27.69 9.24 12.78
CA SER A 419 26.99 9.61 11.56
C SER A 419 26.19 8.44 10.98
N ARG A 420 24.96 8.72 10.53
CA ARG A 420 24.17 7.86 9.63
C ARG A 420 24.42 8.16 8.14
N GLY A 421 25.29 9.12 7.82
CA GLY A 421 25.43 9.69 6.47
C GLY A 421 24.41 10.82 6.20
N PRO A 422 24.31 11.29 4.94
CA PRO A 422 23.32 12.29 4.55
C PRO A 422 21.90 11.78 4.79
N ALA A 423 20.95 12.68 5.02
CA ALA A 423 19.56 12.30 5.25
C ALA A 423 18.90 11.82 3.94
N SER A 424 18.37 10.60 3.96
CA SER A 424 17.44 10.08 2.96
C SER A 424 16.00 10.43 3.33
N THR A 425 15.12 10.43 2.33
CA THR A 425 13.67 10.41 2.51
C THR A 425 13.04 9.63 1.35
N ALA A 426 11.84 9.09 1.54
CA ALA A 426 11.11 8.42 0.47
C ALA A 426 10.75 9.41 -0.66
N LEU A 427 10.93 9.00 -1.92
CA LEU A 427 10.61 9.83 -3.06
C LEU A 427 9.09 9.96 -3.22
N VAL A 428 8.57 11.17 -3.05
CA VAL A 428 7.12 11.46 -3.15
C VAL A 428 6.62 11.14 -4.56
N ASP A 429 5.56 10.32 -4.66
CA ASP A 429 4.94 10.04 -5.95
C ASP A 429 4.37 11.31 -6.60
N VAL A 430 4.53 11.36 -7.92
CA VAL A 430 4.12 12.45 -8.80
C VAL A 430 3.56 11.93 -10.13
N ALA A 431 3.30 10.62 -10.26
CA ALA A 431 2.67 10.02 -11.44
C ALA A 431 1.31 10.70 -11.75
N GLY A 432 0.99 10.85 -13.04
CA GLY A 432 -0.27 11.47 -13.48
C GLY A 432 -0.42 12.98 -13.20
N LEU A 433 0.47 13.62 -12.41
CA LEU A 433 0.52 15.08 -12.29
C LEU A 433 1.03 15.72 -13.59
N THR A 434 0.80 17.03 -13.77
CA THR A 434 1.51 17.77 -14.82
C THR A 434 3.00 17.92 -14.48
N ALA A 435 3.85 18.05 -15.49
CA ALA A 435 5.28 18.25 -15.29
C ALA A 435 5.62 19.42 -14.33
N GLN A 436 4.87 20.52 -14.40
CA GLN A 436 5.05 21.68 -13.52
C GLN A 436 4.70 21.38 -12.05
N GLN A 437 3.60 20.65 -11.81
CA GLN A 437 3.20 20.23 -10.45
C GLN A 437 4.20 19.23 -9.86
N ALA A 438 4.66 18.25 -10.65
CA ALA A 438 5.67 17.28 -10.23
C ALA A 438 7.00 17.95 -9.86
N LEU A 439 7.49 18.86 -10.72
CA LEU A 439 8.70 19.66 -10.44
C LEU A 439 8.57 20.51 -9.16
N ALA A 440 7.38 21.05 -8.88
CA ALA A 440 7.14 21.80 -7.65
C ALA A 440 7.10 20.88 -6.40
N ARG A 441 6.38 19.75 -6.48
CA ARG A 441 6.25 18.76 -5.40
C ARG A 441 7.61 18.18 -4.98
N LEU A 442 8.44 17.80 -5.95
CA LEU A 442 9.76 17.23 -5.71
C LEU A 442 10.77 18.26 -5.16
N ARG A 443 10.69 19.53 -5.57
CA ARG A 443 11.51 20.61 -4.97
C ARG A 443 11.09 20.92 -3.53
N ALA A 444 9.78 20.92 -3.24
CA ALA A 444 9.28 21.08 -1.87
C ALA A 444 9.72 19.92 -0.95
N ALA A 445 9.87 18.71 -1.50
CA ALA A 445 10.45 17.55 -0.81
C ALA A 445 12.00 17.54 -0.76
N GLY A 446 12.68 18.60 -1.22
CA GLY A 446 14.14 18.75 -1.10
C GLY A 446 14.98 18.07 -2.19
N PHE A 447 14.37 17.56 -3.26
CA PHE A 447 15.08 16.95 -4.40
C PHE A 447 15.43 17.98 -5.49
N LYS A 448 16.33 17.60 -6.42
CA LYS A 448 16.68 18.39 -7.62
C LYS A 448 16.10 17.75 -8.89
N PRO A 449 14.81 17.92 -9.18
CA PRO A 449 14.17 17.22 -10.28
C PRO A 449 14.52 17.82 -11.65
N THR A 450 14.78 16.94 -12.62
CA THR A 450 14.91 17.22 -14.05
C THR A 450 13.74 16.59 -14.81
N THR A 451 13.53 16.93 -16.08
CA THR A 451 12.44 16.37 -16.90
C THR A 451 12.95 15.80 -18.22
N ARG A 452 12.49 14.60 -18.57
CA ARG A 452 12.79 13.91 -19.84
C ARG A 452 11.48 13.56 -20.56
N SER A 453 11.46 13.71 -21.87
CA SER A 453 10.30 13.37 -22.72
C SER A 453 10.34 11.90 -23.13
N GLN A 454 9.20 11.20 -23.03
CA GLN A 454 9.05 9.79 -23.40
C GLN A 454 7.66 9.55 -24.02
N PRO A 455 7.52 8.77 -25.11
CA PRO A 455 6.21 8.42 -25.66
C PRO A 455 5.45 7.46 -24.74
N SER A 456 4.14 7.65 -24.62
CA SER A 456 3.21 6.75 -23.92
C SER A 456 1.82 6.80 -24.55
N SER A 457 1.21 5.64 -24.76
CA SER A 457 -0.18 5.51 -25.21
C SER A 457 -1.20 5.52 -24.07
N SER A 458 -0.78 5.23 -22.84
CA SER A 458 -1.65 5.18 -21.65
C SER A 458 -1.70 6.50 -20.87
N VAL A 459 -0.65 7.32 -20.95
CA VAL A 459 -0.54 8.59 -20.21
C VAL A 459 -0.69 9.77 -21.16
N ALA A 460 -1.66 10.65 -20.90
CA ALA A 460 -1.90 11.85 -21.71
C ALA A 460 -0.68 12.79 -21.73
N ALA A 461 -0.43 13.43 -22.89
CA ALA A 461 0.73 14.26 -23.10
C ALA A 461 0.84 15.43 -22.08
N GLY A 462 2.06 15.73 -21.63
CA GLY A 462 2.35 16.74 -20.60
C GLY A 462 2.19 16.26 -19.15
N ARG A 463 1.72 15.03 -18.94
CA ARG A 463 1.60 14.39 -17.61
C ARG A 463 2.76 13.43 -17.35
N VAL A 464 3.11 13.24 -16.08
CA VAL A 464 4.20 12.35 -15.65
C VAL A 464 3.79 10.88 -15.82
N ILE A 465 4.70 10.08 -16.39
CA ILE A 465 4.60 8.63 -16.49
C ILE A 465 5.13 8.00 -15.18
N ASN A 466 6.38 8.31 -14.84
CA ASN A 466 7.10 7.81 -13.68
C ASN A 466 8.34 8.68 -13.40
N THR A 467 9.13 8.31 -12.38
CA THR A 467 10.43 8.91 -12.05
C THR A 467 11.56 7.87 -12.05
N ASP A 468 12.80 8.35 -12.15
CA ASP A 468 14.04 7.63 -11.84
C ASP A 468 14.89 8.49 -10.87
N PRO A 469 15.12 8.06 -9.61
CA PRO A 469 14.63 6.83 -8.99
C PRO A 469 13.09 6.71 -8.98
N ALA A 470 12.58 5.49 -8.84
CA ALA A 470 11.14 5.23 -8.76
C ALA A 470 10.50 5.91 -7.53
N ALA A 471 9.20 6.18 -7.60
CA ALA A 471 8.43 6.65 -6.45
C ALA A 471 8.58 5.69 -5.25
N GLU A 472 8.43 6.24 -4.05
CA GLU A 472 8.58 5.56 -2.74
C GLU A 472 9.99 5.03 -2.41
N ALA A 473 10.93 4.99 -3.37
CA ALA A 473 12.31 4.64 -3.11
C ALA A 473 12.98 5.60 -2.11
N GLU A 474 13.83 5.08 -1.22
CA GLU A 474 14.67 5.92 -0.36
C GLU A 474 15.73 6.65 -1.19
N VAL A 475 15.68 7.99 -1.17
CA VAL A 475 16.58 8.83 -1.96
C VAL A 475 17.20 9.90 -1.07
N GLN A 476 18.51 10.12 -1.21
CA GLN A 476 19.24 11.16 -0.46
C GLN A 476 18.73 12.56 -0.82
N LEU A 477 18.48 13.40 0.18
CA LEU A 477 18.05 14.78 -0.01
C LEU A 477 19.07 15.58 -0.83
N GLY A 478 18.58 16.36 -1.80
CA GLY A 478 19.41 17.15 -2.71
C GLY A 478 20.03 16.39 -3.89
N SER A 479 19.71 15.11 -4.09
CA SER A 479 20.07 14.32 -5.27
C SER A 479 19.27 14.73 -6.53
N PRO A 480 19.74 14.34 -7.74
CA PRO A 480 18.95 14.49 -8.96
C PRO A 480 17.86 13.43 -9.07
N VAL A 481 16.68 13.82 -9.56
CA VAL A 481 15.55 12.91 -9.87
C VAL A 481 15.07 13.19 -11.28
N THR A 482 15.06 12.19 -12.16
CA THR A 482 14.55 12.33 -13.53
C THR A 482 13.04 12.08 -13.56
N VAL A 483 12.26 13.05 -14.01
CA VAL A 483 10.81 12.93 -14.20
C VAL A 483 10.51 12.64 -15.67
N PHE A 484 9.91 11.49 -15.98
CA PHE A 484 9.53 11.14 -17.35
C PHE A 484 8.14 11.68 -17.66
N VAL A 485 8.05 12.54 -18.67
CA VAL A 485 6.82 13.22 -19.08
C VAL A 485 6.35 12.65 -20.41
N SER A 486 5.06 12.30 -20.49
CA SER A 486 4.46 11.78 -21.72
C SER A 486 4.50 12.83 -22.84
N SER A 487 5.00 12.45 -24.01
CA SER A 487 4.80 13.17 -25.27
C SER A 487 3.56 12.71 -26.06
N GLY A 488 2.77 11.79 -25.49
CA GLY A 488 1.68 11.09 -26.14
C GLY A 488 2.14 9.82 -26.89
N PRO A 489 1.25 9.19 -27.68
CA PRO A 489 1.57 7.95 -28.39
C PRO A 489 2.78 8.08 -29.30
N ALA A 490 3.56 7.01 -29.43
CA ALA A 490 4.72 6.97 -30.31
C ALA A 490 4.35 7.34 -31.77
N PRO A 491 5.18 8.12 -32.48
CA PRO A 491 4.92 8.48 -33.86
C PRO A 491 5.06 7.26 -34.78
N VAL A 492 4.05 7.07 -35.63
CA VAL A 492 3.99 6.04 -36.66
C VAL A 492 4.57 6.60 -37.96
N ARG A 493 5.45 5.85 -38.63
CA ARG A 493 5.88 6.18 -39.99
C ARG A 493 4.79 5.77 -40.98
N VAL A 494 4.39 6.71 -41.83
CA VAL A 494 3.47 6.48 -42.94
C VAL A 494 4.10 5.50 -43.94
N PRO A 495 3.49 4.32 -44.21
CA PRO A 495 3.91 3.45 -45.30
C PRO A 495 3.79 4.16 -46.66
N ASP A 496 4.61 3.76 -47.63
CA ASP A 496 4.33 4.09 -49.03
C ASP A 496 3.37 3.05 -49.60
N VAL A 497 2.19 3.51 -50.03
CA VAL A 497 1.13 2.73 -50.66
C VAL A 497 0.89 3.18 -52.11
N THR A 498 1.76 4.03 -52.66
CA THR A 498 1.76 4.40 -54.07
C THR A 498 1.97 3.16 -54.95
N GLY A 499 1.23 3.05 -56.07
CA GLY A 499 1.25 1.88 -56.95
C GLY A 499 0.48 0.65 -56.43
N GLN A 500 0.00 0.67 -55.18
CA GLN A 500 -0.84 -0.42 -54.64
C GLN A 500 -2.31 -0.25 -55.07
N SER A 501 -3.10 -1.33 -55.02
CA SER A 501 -4.56 -1.22 -55.14
C SER A 501 -5.15 -0.50 -53.93
N LYS A 502 -6.31 0.15 -54.08
CA LYS A 502 -7.02 0.82 -52.98
C LYS A 502 -7.15 -0.07 -51.73
N SER A 503 -7.58 -1.33 -51.89
CA SER A 503 -7.78 -2.24 -50.75
C SER A 503 -6.48 -2.64 -50.06
N ALA A 504 -5.39 -2.86 -50.81
CA ALA A 504 -4.07 -3.11 -50.24
C ALA A 504 -3.53 -1.88 -49.49
N ALA A 505 -3.72 -0.69 -50.05
CA ALA A 505 -3.35 0.58 -49.42
C ALA A 505 -4.12 0.84 -48.11
N GLU A 506 -5.43 0.59 -48.09
CA GLU A 506 -6.26 0.72 -46.88
C GLU A 506 -5.85 -0.29 -45.79
N ALA A 507 -5.53 -1.54 -46.19
CA ALA A 507 -5.02 -2.56 -45.27
C ALA A 507 -3.62 -2.23 -44.71
N ALA A 508 -2.71 -1.73 -45.55
CA ALA A 508 -1.36 -1.34 -45.12
C ALA A 508 -1.37 -0.13 -44.16
N LEU A 509 -2.25 0.84 -44.40
CA LEU A 509 -2.42 1.99 -43.51
C LEU A 509 -3.02 1.59 -42.15
N THR A 510 -4.08 0.80 -42.16
CA THR A 510 -4.72 0.32 -40.91
C THR A 510 -3.81 -0.62 -40.12
N GLY A 511 -3.08 -1.52 -40.79
CA GLY A 511 -2.06 -2.38 -40.17
C GLY A 511 -0.89 -1.61 -39.54
N ALA A 512 -0.56 -0.42 -40.06
CA ALA A 512 0.40 0.50 -39.44
C ALA A 512 -0.18 1.30 -38.25
N GLY A 513 -1.49 1.21 -37.97
CA GLY A 513 -2.16 2.03 -36.95
C GLY A 513 -2.49 3.46 -37.42
N LEU A 514 -2.64 3.66 -38.74
CA LEU A 514 -3.08 4.91 -39.36
C LEU A 514 -4.52 4.80 -39.88
N ALA A 515 -5.17 5.95 -40.02
CA ALA A 515 -6.51 6.04 -40.58
C ALA A 515 -6.46 6.44 -42.06
N VAL A 516 -7.39 5.91 -42.86
CA VAL A 516 -7.61 6.36 -44.23
C VAL A 516 -8.36 7.70 -44.18
N GLY A 517 -7.87 8.68 -44.93
CA GLY A 517 -8.43 10.03 -45.02
C GLY A 517 -9.45 10.16 -46.15
N SER A 518 -9.41 11.27 -46.88
CA SER A 518 -10.19 11.42 -48.11
C SER A 518 -9.60 10.57 -49.24
N VAL A 519 -10.46 9.93 -50.03
CA VAL A 519 -10.07 9.17 -51.23
C VAL A 519 -10.58 9.92 -52.47
N THR A 520 -9.69 10.65 -53.14
CA THR A 520 -9.99 11.35 -54.39
C THR A 520 -9.77 10.44 -55.58
N LYS A 521 -10.50 10.66 -56.68
CA LYS A 521 -10.32 9.96 -57.95
C LYS A 521 -9.70 10.90 -58.98
N ARG A 522 -8.71 10.42 -59.73
CA ARG A 522 -8.09 11.13 -60.86
C ARG A 522 -8.03 10.21 -62.07
N THR A 523 -8.44 10.70 -63.24
CA THR A 523 -8.30 9.97 -64.50
C THR A 523 -6.82 9.72 -64.80
N SER A 524 -6.46 8.47 -65.12
CA SER A 524 -5.11 8.10 -65.56
C SER A 524 -5.18 7.26 -66.84
N SER A 525 -4.19 7.44 -67.71
CA SER A 525 -3.96 6.59 -68.89
C SER A 525 -2.80 5.60 -68.69
N THR A 526 -2.02 5.73 -67.61
CA THR A 526 -0.90 4.83 -67.28
C THR A 526 -1.24 3.85 -66.16
N GLU A 527 -2.05 4.26 -65.20
CA GLU A 527 -2.38 3.49 -64.00
C GLU A 527 -3.69 2.72 -64.13
N GLY A 528 -3.70 1.47 -63.67
CA GLY A 528 -4.90 0.64 -63.59
C GLY A 528 -6.00 1.28 -62.73
N PRO A 529 -7.29 1.23 -63.14
CA PRO A 529 -8.38 1.77 -62.34
C PRO A 529 -8.43 1.14 -60.94
N GLY A 530 -8.37 1.97 -59.89
CA GLY A 530 -8.29 1.53 -58.49
C GLY A 530 -6.88 1.53 -57.88
N THR A 531 -5.82 1.74 -58.66
CA THR A 531 -4.44 1.91 -58.15
C THR A 531 -4.24 3.28 -57.49
N VAL A 532 -3.49 3.37 -56.40
CA VAL A 532 -3.10 4.65 -55.76
C VAL A 532 -2.02 5.34 -56.59
N ILE A 533 -2.33 6.50 -57.16
CA ILE A 533 -1.38 7.33 -57.93
C ILE A 533 -0.53 8.20 -57.01
N SER A 534 -1.09 8.65 -55.88
CA SER A 534 -0.38 9.48 -54.89
C SER A 534 -1.08 9.51 -53.55
N GLN A 535 -0.32 9.65 -52.47
CA GLN A 535 -0.79 9.79 -51.10
C GLN A 535 -0.37 11.12 -50.47
N SER A 536 -1.07 11.54 -49.40
CA SER A 536 -0.65 12.69 -48.58
C SER A 536 -1.01 12.45 -47.10
N PRO A 537 -0.04 12.46 -46.17
CA PRO A 537 1.40 12.66 -46.39
C PRO A 537 2.11 11.56 -47.19
N SER A 538 3.29 11.88 -47.70
CA SER A 538 4.16 10.94 -48.42
C SER A 538 4.73 9.84 -47.51
N GLY A 539 5.13 8.72 -48.12
CA GLY A 539 5.79 7.61 -47.44
C GLY A 539 7.02 8.06 -46.63
N GLY A 540 7.24 7.43 -45.49
CA GLY A 540 8.32 7.74 -44.55
C GLY A 540 8.04 8.90 -43.59
N THR A 541 7.02 9.73 -43.83
CA THR A 541 6.58 10.81 -42.93
C THR A 541 6.17 10.28 -41.56
N SER A 542 6.52 10.96 -40.48
CA SER A 542 6.04 10.62 -39.12
C SER A 542 4.71 11.29 -38.80
N LEU A 543 3.67 10.50 -38.54
CA LEU A 543 2.38 10.94 -38.00
C LEU A 543 2.20 10.46 -36.55
N ARG A 544 1.22 11.01 -35.83
CA ARG A 544 0.70 10.37 -34.60
C ARG A 544 -0.10 9.13 -34.98
N ALA A 545 -0.16 8.14 -34.08
CA ALA A 545 -1.07 7.00 -34.22
C ALA A 545 -2.53 7.49 -34.43
N GLY A 546 -3.28 6.83 -35.31
CA GLY A 546 -4.60 7.29 -35.76
C GLY A 546 -4.58 8.48 -36.74
N GLY A 547 -3.40 8.96 -37.14
CA GLY A 547 -3.25 10.02 -38.14
C GLY A 547 -3.84 9.62 -39.50
N LYS A 548 -4.45 10.58 -40.21
CA LYS A 548 -5.13 10.35 -41.48
C LYS A 548 -4.19 10.51 -42.67
N VAL A 549 -4.24 9.56 -43.61
CA VAL A 549 -3.53 9.62 -44.90
C VAL A 549 -4.56 9.67 -46.03
N ASN A 550 -4.56 10.76 -46.79
CA ASN A 550 -5.44 10.94 -47.95
C ASN A 550 -4.84 10.21 -49.17
N LEU A 551 -5.69 9.61 -50.01
CA LEU A 551 -5.28 8.84 -51.19
C LEU A 551 -5.90 9.41 -52.47
N THR A 552 -5.12 9.48 -53.55
CA THR A 552 -5.59 9.75 -54.91
C THR A 552 -5.52 8.48 -55.73
N VAL A 553 -6.67 7.89 -56.08
CA VAL A 553 -6.74 6.65 -56.87
C VAL A 553 -7.04 6.91 -58.35
N ALA A 554 -6.54 6.03 -59.20
CA ALA A 554 -6.79 6.05 -60.62
C ALA A 554 -8.23 5.68 -60.96
N GLN A 555 -8.80 6.45 -61.88
CA GLN A 555 -10.04 6.15 -62.58
C GLN A 555 -9.73 5.98 -64.07
N ALA A 556 -10.42 5.06 -64.74
CA ALA A 556 -10.32 4.91 -66.18
C ALA A 556 -10.63 6.24 -66.90
N PRO A 557 -10.03 6.52 -68.07
CA PRO A 557 -10.48 7.61 -68.92
C PRO A 557 -11.95 7.40 -69.27
N ASN A 558 -12.79 8.42 -69.06
CA ASN A 558 -14.23 8.36 -69.36
C ASN A 558 -14.53 8.48 -70.87
N GLU A 559 -13.53 8.26 -71.73
CA GLU A 559 -13.59 8.47 -73.17
C GLU A 559 -13.23 7.18 -73.92
N ALA A 560 -13.88 6.97 -75.06
CA ALA A 560 -13.64 5.85 -75.96
C ALA A 560 -13.60 6.36 -77.40
N ALA A 561 -12.96 5.62 -78.30
CA ALA A 561 -13.07 5.88 -79.73
C ALA A 561 -14.48 5.48 -80.21
N VAL A 562 -15.18 6.39 -80.88
CA VAL A 562 -16.49 6.14 -81.49
C VAL A 562 -16.33 5.08 -82.60
N PRO A 563 -17.03 3.94 -82.57
CA PRO A 563 -16.98 2.95 -83.64
C PRO A 563 -17.38 3.53 -84.99
N ASN A 564 -16.73 3.07 -86.07
CA ASN A 564 -17.26 3.29 -87.41
C ASN A 564 -18.43 2.30 -87.66
N VAL A 565 -19.58 2.85 -88.00
CA VAL A 565 -20.83 2.14 -88.29
C VAL A 565 -21.43 2.53 -89.65
N VAL A 566 -20.80 3.43 -90.41
CA VAL A 566 -21.19 3.75 -91.79
C VAL A 566 -21.20 2.47 -92.63
N GLY A 567 -22.25 2.29 -93.44
CA GLY A 567 -22.47 1.11 -94.28
C GLY A 567 -23.08 -0.11 -93.57
N LYS A 568 -23.18 -0.12 -92.23
CA LYS A 568 -23.93 -1.15 -91.48
C LYS A 568 -25.44 -0.86 -91.54
N SER A 569 -26.25 -1.89 -91.28
CA SER A 569 -27.68 -1.70 -90.99
C SER A 569 -27.89 -1.02 -89.63
N GLU A 570 -29.05 -0.39 -89.47
CA GLU A 570 -29.47 0.36 -88.27
C GLU A 570 -29.21 -0.40 -86.96
N GLY A 571 -29.86 -1.55 -86.75
CA GLY A 571 -29.66 -2.34 -85.52
C GLY A 571 -28.23 -2.85 -85.28
N LEU A 572 -27.42 -3.05 -86.34
CA LEU A 572 -26.00 -3.39 -86.20
C LEU A 572 -25.12 -2.16 -85.88
N ALA A 573 -25.57 -0.96 -86.26
CA ALA A 573 -24.95 0.29 -85.86
C ALA A 573 -25.27 0.62 -84.40
N GLU A 574 -26.55 0.56 -84.01
CA GLU A 574 -27.02 0.81 -82.65
C GLU A 574 -26.39 -0.17 -81.65
N GLY A 575 -26.38 -1.47 -81.95
CA GLY A 575 -25.73 -2.48 -81.12
C GLY A 575 -24.22 -2.26 -80.96
N ALA A 576 -23.53 -1.84 -82.03
CA ALA A 576 -22.09 -1.55 -81.98
C ALA A 576 -21.77 -0.27 -81.18
N LEU A 577 -22.62 0.76 -81.27
CA LEU A 577 -22.48 2.00 -80.50
C LEU A 577 -22.78 1.77 -79.01
N GLY A 578 -23.86 1.05 -78.71
CA GLY A 578 -24.23 0.67 -77.34
C GLY A 578 -23.17 -0.19 -76.67
N ALA A 579 -22.61 -1.20 -77.37
CA ALA A 579 -21.52 -2.03 -76.85
C ALA A 579 -20.22 -1.26 -76.58
N ALA A 580 -19.96 -0.17 -77.31
CA ALA A 580 -18.84 0.73 -77.04
C ALA A 580 -19.14 1.76 -75.91
N GLY A 581 -20.37 1.79 -75.39
CA GLY A 581 -20.81 2.69 -74.34
C GLY A 581 -21.24 4.07 -74.85
N PHE A 582 -21.81 4.17 -76.05
CA PHE A 582 -22.40 5.39 -76.61
C PHE A 582 -23.92 5.27 -76.71
N THR A 583 -24.60 6.42 -76.73
CA THR A 583 -26.05 6.50 -76.90
C THR A 583 -26.36 6.70 -78.39
N PRO A 584 -26.86 5.70 -79.13
CA PRO A 584 -27.25 5.92 -80.52
C PRO A 584 -28.44 6.87 -80.61
N SER A 585 -28.51 7.64 -81.70
CA SER A 585 -29.67 8.47 -82.06
C SER A 585 -29.88 8.39 -83.56
N THR A 586 -31.08 8.04 -83.99
CA THR A 586 -31.34 7.70 -85.40
C THR A 586 -32.09 8.80 -86.12
N ALA A 587 -31.56 9.21 -87.27
CA ALA A 587 -32.19 10.14 -88.20
C ALA A 587 -32.27 9.50 -89.60
N THR A 588 -33.25 9.86 -90.41
CA THR A 588 -33.44 9.30 -91.76
C THR A 588 -33.15 10.33 -92.85
N ALA A 589 -32.55 9.92 -93.95
CA ALA A 589 -32.38 10.75 -95.15
C ALA A 589 -32.74 9.98 -96.43
N PRO A 590 -33.40 10.61 -97.42
CA PRO A 590 -33.76 9.95 -98.67
C PRO A 590 -32.51 9.59 -99.49
N THR A 591 -32.53 8.42 -100.13
CA THR A 591 -31.50 7.98 -101.08
C THR A 591 -32.13 7.37 -102.33
N SER A 592 -31.48 7.59 -103.47
CA SER A 592 -31.79 6.98 -104.77
C SER A 592 -30.99 5.71 -105.05
N GLU A 593 -30.04 5.35 -104.17
CA GLU A 593 -29.28 4.10 -104.27
C GLU A 593 -29.95 3.01 -103.43
N GLU A 594 -30.64 2.08 -104.09
CA GLU A 594 -31.34 0.94 -103.45
C GLU A 594 -30.42 0.15 -102.50
N ALA A 595 -29.16 -0.07 -102.90
CA ALA A 595 -28.15 -0.75 -102.08
C ALA A 595 -27.75 -0.02 -100.78
N LYS A 596 -28.20 1.24 -100.57
CA LYS A 596 -27.98 2.05 -99.36
C LYS A 596 -29.23 2.22 -98.49
N VAL A 597 -30.39 1.74 -98.92
CA VAL A 597 -31.61 1.74 -98.10
C VAL A 597 -31.42 0.82 -96.88
N GLY A 598 -31.89 1.25 -95.71
CA GLY A 598 -31.72 0.54 -94.44
C GLY A 598 -30.29 0.53 -93.87
N LYS A 599 -29.36 1.30 -94.45
CA LYS A 599 -27.96 1.40 -94.00
C LYS A 599 -27.59 2.81 -93.54
N VAL A 600 -26.63 2.90 -92.64
CA VAL A 600 -26.07 4.17 -92.16
C VAL A 600 -25.25 4.85 -93.27
N LEU A 601 -25.75 5.97 -93.78
CA LEU A 601 -25.11 6.84 -94.77
C LEU A 601 -24.00 7.70 -94.16
N LYS A 602 -24.24 8.20 -92.93
CA LYS A 602 -23.36 9.12 -92.20
C LYS A 602 -23.50 8.89 -90.69
N GLN A 603 -22.48 9.27 -89.93
CA GLN A 603 -22.53 9.32 -88.47
C GLN A 603 -21.88 10.60 -87.94
N SER A 604 -22.28 11.06 -86.75
CA SER A 604 -21.65 12.16 -86.03
C SER A 604 -21.66 11.89 -84.51
N PRO A 605 -20.49 11.90 -83.82
CA PRO A 605 -19.14 12.09 -84.35
C PRO A 605 -18.68 11.00 -85.34
N ALA A 606 -17.64 11.32 -86.12
CA ALA A 606 -17.03 10.40 -87.07
C ALA A 606 -16.34 9.22 -86.36
N GLY A 607 -16.26 8.07 -87.04
CA GLY A 607 -15.58 6.89 -86.51
C GLY A 607 -14.09 7.15 -86.24
N GLY A 608 -13.60 6.70 -85.08
CA GLY A 608 -12.23 6.94 -84.61
C GLY A 608 -12.05 8.22 -83.77
N VAL A 609 -13.04 9.12 -83.73
CA VAL A 609 -13.00 10.28 -82.81
C VAL A 609 -13.16 9.80 -81.38
N HIS A 610 -12.34 10.29 -80.45
CA HIS A 610 -12.54 10.04 -79.02
C HIS A 610 -13.67 10.91 -78.48
N ALA A 611 -14.65 10.28 -77.83
CA ALA A 611 -15.78 10.94 -77.19
C ALA A 611 -16.08 10.30 -75.82
N ARG A 612 -16.76 11.05 -74.95
CA ARG A 612 -17.13 10.56 -73.61
C ARG A 612 -18.13 9.42 -73.69
N LYS A 613 -17.94 8.38 -72.88
CA LYS A 613 -18.93 7.31 -72.73
C LYS A 613 -20.25 7.90 -72.23
N GLY A 614 -21.37 7.47 -72.81
CA GLY A 614 -22.70 8.05 -72.66
C GLY A 614 -23.03 9.17 -73.66
N ALA A 615 -22.06 9.71 -74.40
CA ALA A 615 -22.33 10.73 -75.42
C ALA A 615 -23.21 10.18 -76.56
N THR A 616 -24.04 11.07 -77.11
CA THR A 616 -24.92 10.75 -78.24
C THR A 616 -24.11 10.64 -79.54
N VAL A 617 -24.32 9.56 -80.28
CA VAL A 617 -23.78 9.38 -81.64
C VAL A 617 -24.96 9.28 -82.60
N THR A 618 -25.15 10.32 -83.40
CA THR A 618 -26.24 10.37 -84.38
C THR A 618 -25.87 9.59 -85.63
N ILE A 619 -26.68 8.60 -86.00
CA ILE A 619 -26.58 7.85 -87.26
C ILE A 619 -27.66 8.32 -88.24
N THR A 620 -27.29 8.50 -89.50
CA THR A 620 -28.22 8.87 -90.58
C THR A 620 -28.47 7.65 -91.47
N VAL A 621 -29.66 7.05 -91.39
CA VAL A 621 -30.05 5.87 -92.16
C VAL A 621 -30.70 6.27 -93.49
N GLY A 622 -30.36 5.54 -94.56
CA GLY A 622 -30.95 5.74 -95.88
C GLY A 622 -32.37 5.17 -95.97
N VAL A 623 -33.33 6.00 -96.37
CA VAL A 623 -34.70 5.58 -96.73
C VAL A 623 -34.93 5.78 -98.22
N ALA A 624 -35.79 4.96 -98.85
CA ALA A 624 -36.05 5.07 -100.28
C ALA A 624 -36.68 6.43 -100.62
N ALA A 625 -36.11 7.15 -101.59
CA ALA A 625 -36.69 8.40 -102.08
C ALA A 625 -37.97 8.13 -102.88
N THR A 626 -39.11 8.63 -102.41
CA THR A 626 -40.36 8.62 -103.20
C THR A 626 -40.22 9.56 -104.41
N PRO A 627 -40.65 9.14 -105.62
CA PRO A 627 -40.51 9.95 -106.81
C PRO A 627 -41.48 11.15 -106.78
N THR A 628 -40.95 12.36 -106.61
CA THR A 628 -41.71 13.60 -106.71
C THR A 628 -42.04 13.94 -108.16
N THR A 629 -43.34 13.97 -108.49
CA THR A 629 -43.86 14.48 -109.77
C THR A 629 -43.42 15.93 -110.01
N PRO A 630 -42.90 16.30 -111.19
CA PRO A 630 -42.47 17.67 -111.47
C PRO A 630 -43.67 18.59 -111.76
N THR A 631 -43.77 19.71 -111.03
CA THR A 631 -44.68 20.82 -111.36
C THR A 631 -43.96 21.94 -112.11
N THR A 632 -44.44 22.23 -113.31
CA THR A 632 -43.99 23.29 -114.24
C THR A 632 -44.12 24.70 -113.63
N PRO A 633 -43.21 25.66 -113.92
CA PRO A 633 -43.20 26.98 -113.29
C PRO A 633 -44.21 27.99 -113.86
N THR A 634 -44.57 29.00 -113.06
CA THR A 634 -45.38 30.16 -113.47
C THR A 634 -44.89 31.46 -112.80
N THR A 635 -44.97 32.58 -113.53
CA THR A 635 -44.38 33.90 -113.21
C THR A 635 -45.22 34.99 -113.92
N PRO A 636 -45.31 36.27 -113.48
CA PRO A 636 -45.20 36.89 -112.15
C PRO A 636 -46.46 37.74 -111.77
N THR A 637 -46.49 38.37 -110.59
CA THR A 637 -47.12 39.71 -110.41
C THR A 637 -46.69 40.43 -109.12
N THR A 638 -46.58 41.76 -109.16
CA THR A 638 -46.35 42.66 -108.02
C THR A 638 -47.68 43.31 -107.57
N PRO A 639 -47.85 43.75 -106.30
CA PRO A 639 -47.68 45.19 -106.02
C PRO A 639 -47.17 45.62 -104.61
N THR A 640 -46.30 46.63 -104.62
CA THR A 640 -46.14 47.82 -103.73
C THR A 640 -46.60 47.88 -102.25
N THR A 641 -45.64 48.18 -101.33
CA THR A 641 -45.69 49.06 -100.11
C THR A 641 -46.68 48.77 -98.94
N SER A 642 -46.40 49.08 -97.65
CA SER A 642 -45.69 50.26 -97.10
C SER A 642 -45.06 50.13 -95.68
N THR A 643 -44.07 51.01 -95.42
CA THR A 643 -43.70 51.74 -94.16
C THR A 643 -43.65 51.11 -92.74
N GLY A 644 -42.50 51.33 -92.07
CA GLY A 644 -42.38 51.59 -90.60
C GLY A 644 -41.77 50.45 -89.76
N THR A 645 -40.95 50.67 -88.71
CA THR A 645 -40.27 51.86 -88.15
C THR A 645 -38.99 51.38 -87.41
N SER A 646 -38.04 52.27 -87.06
CA SER A 646 -36.69 51.93 -86.55
C SER A 646 -36.59 51.95 -84.99
N PRO A 647 -35.43 52.15 -84.29
CA PRO A 647 -34.99 51.34 -83.12
C PRO A 647 -35.10 52.17 -81.78
N PRO A 648 -34.31 52.03 -80.67
CA PRO A 648 -33.16 51.15 -80.34
C PRO A 648 -33.07 50.64 -78.85
N ALA A 649 -31.86 50.22 -78.44
CA ALA A 649 -31.30 50.26 -77.06
C ALA A 649 -31.76 49.15 -76.05
N VAL A 650 -31.02 48.78 -74.96
CA VAL A 650 -29.60 48.95 -74.56
C VAL A 650 -29.20 47.86 -73.51
N THR A 651 -27.89 47.67 -73.31
CA THR A 651 -27.13 46.89 -72.30
C THR A 651 -27.27 47.39 -70.83
N PRO A 652 -26.54 46.90 -69.78
CA PRO A 652 -25.83 45.62 -69.50
C PRO A 652 -26.13 45.08 -68.04
N GLU A 653 -25.13 44.42 -67.43
CA GLU A 653 -24.93 44.14 -65.98
C GLU A 653 -25.63 42.89 -65.39
N HIS A 654 -25.13 42.23 -64.32
CA HIS A 654 -24.07 42.61 -63.37
C HIS A 654 -23.29 41.37 -62.84
N LYS A 655 -22.05 41.59 -62.40
CA LYS A 655 -21.18 40.79 -61.48
C LYS A 655 -21.33 39.26 -61.42
#